data_AF-Q183Y3-F1
#
_entry.id   AF-Q183Y3-F1
#
_cell.length_a   1.000
_cell.length_b   1.000
_cell.length_c   1.000
_cell.angle_alpha   90.00
_cell.angle_beta   90.00
_cell.angle_gamma   90.00
#
_symmetry.space_group_name_H-M   'P 1'
#
loop_
_entity.id
_entity.type
_entity.pdbx_description
1 polymer ?
#
loop_
_entity_poly.entity_id
_entity_poly.type
_entity_poly.pdbx_seq_one_letter_code
_entity_poly.pdbx_strand_id
1 'polypeptide(L)'
;MVDELVLANDRDVRLVIAHWEDFYEPAVIDGITWEIERRGTPSKLEFTIVMDDILEFCEGNSVRLYYKGIGIFYGYIFQKKRDKENHIKIVAYDQLRYFKNKDTYVYSNKTASELVKMLAKDFNLKYNVIEDTKYKISRVEENKTLFDMILTALDDTLREKKEMYVLYDDFGRITLKNVASMKLDTVMNNDVIEDFDYNSSIDSDTYTKIKLVRDNEESGKRDVYIAQDSAHMRSWGILQMFDTVDKNMSEAEIKQKCDILLKLYNKKTKSLSLKNALGDIRVRAGCLVPVFLDLGDIDLQNYMLVEKVKHTFENNSHFMDLTLVDGDEFASYSSSSYSSGNSNNKDEKKNGPAQSTTSKEDNDMINKLNKVFKNKLSNTGNIFVKYSNAYKVNAALMAAISIHETGNGSSSLCKNKNNFFGMKGMSFGSVDEGIKRGISNLSRNYIHTGRKTLESIRDKYAPLYDSPLNKDWVPGVGKFYKQITGNAYSSNSAGTGVGSNEEAEKNLKDTTYQVQNNNSNTLTNNNSKVSKVIQEAKNQLGKPYAWGGNGPKSFDCSGLMVWAFKRGAGINLKRVSADQSKDSRGKLLCNINDVKAGDLVFFAYNKGKGNVHHVGLYIGNDQYIHAPQTGDVVKISSLSGRQKKKHDFARARRFF
;
A
#
# COMPACT_ATOMS: atom_id res chain seq x y z
N MET A 1 -14.42 10.50 -49.90
CA MET A 1 -14.41 9.67 -48.68
C MET A 1 -13.10 9.93 -47.97
N VAL A 2 -13.04 11.09 -47.32
CA VAL A 2 -11.91 11.55 -46.52
C VAL A 2 -12.61 12.25 -45.36
N ASP A 3 -12.66 11.59 -44.21
CA ASP A 3 -12.93 12.17 -42.90
C ASP A 3 -13.13 11.04 -41.89
N GLU A 4 -12.02 10.56 -41.32
CA GLU A 4 -11.97 10.10 -39.92
C GLU A 4 -10.51 10.10 -39.43
N LEU A 5 -9.83 11.24 -39.63
CA LEU A 5 -8.64 11.56 -38.83
C LEU A 5 -9.15 12.07 -37.47
N VAL A 6 -9.31 11.13 -36.54
CA VAL A 6 -9.63 11.44 -35.14
C VAL A 6 -8.42 12.11 -34.49
N LEU A 7 -8.32 13.43 -34.61
CA LEU A 7 -7.54 14.30 -33.74
C LEU A 7 -8.38 14.64 -32.50
N ALA A 8 -8.43 13.71 -31.56
CA ALA A 8 -8.94 13.93 -30.21
C ALA A 8 -7.78 13.88 -29.22
N ASN A 9 -7.51 15.01 -28.55
CA ASN A 9 -6.55 15.15 -27.45
C ASN A 9 -7.02 14.45 -26.15
N ASP A 10 -7.65 13.28 -26.26
CA ASP A 10 -8.26 12.52 -25.17
C ASP A 10 -8.07 11.01 -25.38
N ARG A 11 -6.84 10.60 -25.69
CA ARG A 11 -6.48 9.16 -25.75
C ARG A 11 -6.02 8.72 -24.36
N ASP A 12 -6.77 7.79 -23.77
CA ASP A 12 -6.39 7.09 -22.53
C ASP A 12 -5.03 6.37 -22.66
N VAL A 13 -4.55 6.12 -23.88
CA VAL A 13 -3.28 5.45 -24.17
C VAL A 13 -2.42 6.37 -25.06
N ARG A 14 -1.17 6.60 -24.66
CA ARG A 14 -0.19 7.39 -25.44
C ARG A 14 1.12 6.63 -25.56
N LEU A 15 1.56 6.41 -26.79
CA LEU A 15 2.82 5.73 -27.11
C LEU A 15 3.78 6.72 -27.75
N VAL A 16 5.00 6.81 -27.23
CA VAL A 16 6.02 7.75 -27.70
C VAL A 16 7.30 6.99 -28.04
N ILE A 17 7.79 7.14 -29.28
CA ILE A 17 9.11 6.70 -29.72
C ILE A 17 10.02 7.92 -29.79
N ALA A 18 11.22 7.85 -29.21
CA ALA A 18 12.21 8.93 -29.34
C ALA A 18 13.38 8.50 -30.23
N HIS A 19 13.65 9.29 -31.26
CA HIS A 19 14.81 9.17 -32.15
C HIS A 19 15.66 10.42 -31.94
N TRP A 20 16.81 10.28 -31.27
CA TRP A 20 17.68 11.41 -30.94
C TRP A 20 16.94 12.50 -30.13
N GLU A 21 16.74 13.68 -30.70
CA GLU A 21 16.02 14.81 -30.08
C GLU A 21 14.53 14.83 -30.47
N ASP A 22 14.12 14.02 -31.44
CA ASP A 22 12.76 13.97 -31.97
C ASP A 22 11.90 12.94 -31.24
N PHE A 23 10.61 13.26 -31.11
CA PHE A 23 9.61 12.43 -30.46
C PHE A 23 8.42 12.20 -31.37
N TYR A 24 8.09 10.94 -31.58
CA TYR A 24 7.02 10.50 -32.48
C TYR A 24 5.94 9.75 -31.71
N GLU A 25 4.69 9.99 -32.11
CA GLU A 25 3.52 9.25 -31.64
C GLU A 25 2.93 8.48 -32.83
N PRO A 26 3.43 7.27 -33.10
CA PRO A 26 3.04 6.56 -34.30
C PRO A 26 1.59 6.08 -34.21
N ALA A 27 0.94 5.95 -35.37
CA ALA A 27 -0.35 5.29 -35.48
C ALA A 27 -0.19 3.78 -35.25
N VAL A 28 -0.78 3.27 -34.16
CA VAL A 28 -0.77 1.85 -33.80
C VAL A 28 -1.97 1.14 -34.40
N ILE A 29 -1.73 -0.07 -34.92
CA ILE A 29 -2.75 -1.02 -35.38
C ILE A 29 -2.76 -2.25 -34.47
N ASP A 30 -3.92 -2.88 -34.31
CA ASP A 30 -4.16 -4.09 -33.49
C ASP A 30 -3.84 -3.93 -31.99
N GLY A 31 -3.83 -2.69 -31.50
CA GLY A 31 -3.60 -2.37 -30.09
C GLY A 31 -2.14 -2.53 -29.63
N ILE A 32 -1.94 -2.40 -28.32
CA ILE A 32 -0.64 -2.46 -27.66
C ILE A 32 -0.69 -3.54 -26.60
N THR A 33 0.31 -4.42 -26.58
CA THR A 33 0.45 -5.45 -25.54
C THR A 33 1.66 -5.18 -24.65
N TRP A 34 1.46 -5.28 -23.35
CA TRP A 34 2.51 -5.15 -22.34
C TRP A 34 2.53 -6.39 -21.46
N GLU A 35 3.53 -7.24 -21.66
CA GLU A 35 3.72 -8.51 -20.94
C GLU A 35 4.76 -8.38 -19.83
N ILE A 36 4.42 -8.87 -18.65
CA ILE A 36 5.25 -8.84 -17.46
C ILE A 36 5.24 -10.23 -16.83
N GLU A 37 6.42 -10.76 -16.51
CA GLU A 37 6.61 -12.03 -15.82
C GLU A 37 7.47 -11.81 -14.57
N ARG A 38 7.21 -12.58 -13.51
CA ARG A 38 7.81 -12.32 -12.20
C ARG A 38 9.30 -12.67 -12.13
N ARG A 39 9.76 -13.67 -12.90
CA ARG A 39 11.11 -14.23 -12.78
C ARG A 39 11.87 -14.17 -14.10
N GLY A 40 13.10 -13.64 -14.07
CA GLY A 40 14.11 -13.85 -15.12
C GLY A 40 13.84 -13.20 -16.48
N THR A 41 12.76 -12.44 -16.59
CA THR A 41 12.28 -11.90 -17.87
C THR A 41 12.09 -10.39 -17.77
N PRO A 42 12.65 -9.59 -18.71
CA PRO A 42 12.29 -8.17 -18.81
C PRO A 42 10.85 -8.02 -19.28
N SER A 43 10.15 -6.96 -18.87
CA SER A 43 8.83 -6.70 -19.45
C SER A 43 8.97 -6.40 -20.94
N LYS A 44 7.99 -6.87 -21.71
CA LYS A 44 7.96 -6.81 -23.16
C LYS A 44 6.79 -5.93 -23.59
N LEU A 45 7.07 -4.91 -24.38
CA LEU A 45 6.07 -4.12 -25.07
C LEU A 45 6.07 -4.51 -26.54
N GLU A 46 4.90 -4.87 -27.06
CA GLU A 46 4.72 -5.26 -28.46
C GLU A 46 3.52 -4.51 -29.05
N PHE A 47 3.74 -3.91 -30.22
CA PHE A 47 2.74 -3.14 -30.96
C PHE A 47 3.11 -3.12 -32.44
N THR A 48 2.13 -2.89 -33.31
CA THR A 48 2.33 -2.77 -34.75
C THR A 48 1.97 -1.35 -35.17
N ILE A 49 2.75 -0.76 -36.07
CA ILE A 49 2.50 0.58 -36.59
C ILE A 49 2.37 0.59 -38.11
N VAL A 50 1.70 1.60 -38.62
CA VAL A 50 1.75 1.98 -40.04
C VAL A 50 2.88 2.99 -40.21
N MET A 51 3.75 2.76 -41.19
CA MET A 51 4.83 3.69 -41.51
C MET A 51 4.28 4.92 -42.26
N ASP A 52 4.74 6.11 -41.90
CA ASP A 52 4.50 7.35 -42.65
C ASP A 52 5.84 7.99 -43.09
N ASP A 53 5.75 9.08 -43.87
CA ASP A 53 6.92 9.75 -44.46
C ASP A 53 7.75 10.57 -43.45
N ILE A 54 7.29 10.74 -42.20
CA ILE A 54 7.89 11.62 -41.18
C ILE A 54 8.52 10.80 -40.05
N LEU A 55 7.94 9.64 -39.74
CA LEU A 55 8.36 8.80 -38.63
C LEU A 55 9.77 8.25 -38.86
N GLU A 56 10.70 8.55 -37.96
CA GLU A 56 12.05 7.97 -37.99
C GLU A 56 12.32 7.19 -36.71
N PHE A 57 12.77 5.93 -36.84
CA PHE A 57 13.18 5.12 -35.70
C PHE A 57 14.02 3.89 -36.06
N CYS A 58 14.87 3.47 -35.13
CA CYS A 58 15.72 2.29 -35.21
C CYS A 58 15.72 1.47 -33.92
N GLU A 59 16.25 0.25 -34.01
CA GLU A 59 16.61 -0.54 -32.85
C GLU A 59 17.52 0.27 -31.91
N GLY A 60 17.29 0.19 -30.61
CA GLY A 60 17.95 0.99 -29.58
C GLY A 60 17.24 2.30 -29.24
N ASN A 61 16.31 2.79 -30.06
CA ASN A 61 15.49 3.95 -29.70
C ASN A 61 14.58 3.67 -28.51
N SER A 62 14.33 4.71 -27.70
CA SER A 62 13.49 4.57 -26.52
C SER A 62 12.00 4.58 -26.87
N VAL A 63 11.23 3.77 -26.16
CA VAL A 63 9.76 3.72 -26.25
C VAL A 63 9.17 3.97 -24.87
N ARG A 64 8.13 4.79 -24.80
CA ARG A 64 7.38 5.08 -23.58
C ARG A 64 5.89 4.85 -23.82
N LEU A 65 5.26 4.10 -22.93
CA LEU A 65 3.80 3.92 -22.91
C LEU A 65 3.23 4.62 -21.69
N TYR A 66 2.19 5.42 -21.91
CA TYR A 66 1.40 6.06 -20.88
C TYR A 66 -0.04 5.59 -20.95
N TYR A 67 -0.65 5.34 -19.80
CA TYR A 67 -2.07 5.11 -19.65
C TYR A 67 -2.66 6.17 -18.71
N LYS A 68 -3.63 6.96 -19.18
CA LYS A 68 -4.25 8.07 -18.43
C LYS A 68 -3.23 9.03 -17.83
N GLY A 69 -2.18 9.33 -18.59
CA GLY A 69 -1.06 10.18 -18.18
C GLY A 69 -0.04 9.53 -17.23
N ILE A 70 -0.25 8.28 -16.81
CA ILE A 70 0.66 7.53 -15.94
C ILE A 70 1.62 6.74 -16.84
N GLY A 71 2.92 6.94 -16.66
CA GLY A 71 3.93 6.15 -17.37
C GLY A 71 3.96 4.71 -16.85
N ILE A 72 3.69 3.74 -17.72
CA ILE A 72 3.61 2.32 -17.36
C ILE A 72 4.74 1.47 -17.95
N PHE A 73 5.32 1.88 -19.09
CA PHE A 73 6.49 1.22 -19.68
C PHE A 73 7.49 2.24 -20.19
N TYR A 74 8.77 1.99 -19.92
CA TYR A 74 9.89 2.68 -20.57
C TYR A 74 10.98 1.66 -20.90
N GLY A 75 11.21 1.46 -22.19
CA GLY A 75 12.21 0.54 -22.70
C GLY A 75 12.82 0.99 -24.01
N TYR A 76 13.41 0.04 -24.73
CA TYR A 76 14.12 0.25 -25.98
C TYR A 76 13.67 -0.75 -27.04
N ILE A 77 13.66 -0.33 -28.31
CA ILE A 77 13.32 -1.19 -29.44
C ILE A 77 14.43 -2.21 -29.64
N PHE A 78 14.09 -3.50 -29.66
CA PHE A 78 15.04 -4.58 -29.94
C PHE A 78 14.76 -5.30 -31.26
N GLN A 79 13.53 -5.26 -31.75
CA GLN A 79 13.16 -5.90 -33.00
C GLN A 79 12.17 -5.06 -33.78
N LYS A 80 12.35 -5.02 -35.10
CA LYS A 80 11.39 -4.53 -36.09
C LYS A 80 11.17 -5.62 -37.12
N LYS A 81 9.90 -5.94 -37.41
CA LYS A 81 9.52 -6.91 -38.44
C LYS A 81 8.51 -6.25 -39.37
N ARG A 82 8.75 -6.34 -40.68
CA ARG A 82 7.87 -5.76 -41.70
C ARG A 82 7.06 -6.85 -42.38
N ASP A 83 5.81 -6.53 -42.70
CA ASP A 83 5.00 -7.34 -43.61
C ASP A 83 4.92 -6.71 -45.02
N LYS A 84 4.08 -7.29 -45.88
CA LYS A 84 3.89 -6.84 -47.26
C LYS A 84 3.09 -5.55 -47.38
N GLU A 85 2.40 -5.13 -46.32
CA GLU A 85 1.55 -3.94 -46.25
C GLU A 85 2.29 -2.74 -45.64
N ASN A 86 3.61 -2.86 -45.45
CA ASN A 86 4.48 -1.90 -44.77
C ASN A 86 4.10 -1.66 -43.30
N HIS A 87 3.37 -2.57 -42.67
CA HIS A 87 3.22 -2.55 -41.22
C HIS A 87 4.52 -2.98 -40.56
N ILE A 88 4.87 -2.32 -39.46
CA ILE A 88 6.08 -2.61 -38.70
C ILE A 88 5.69 -3.10 -37.31
N LYS A 89 5.83 -4.40 -37.08
CA LYS A 89 5.72 -5.00 -35.76
C LYS A 89 6.99 -4.73 -34.96
N ILE A 90 6.82 -4.13 -33.79
CA ILE A 90 7.91 -3.67 -32.93
C ILE A 90 7.87 -4.43 -31.62
N VAL A 91 9.05 -4.89 -31.18
CA VAL A 91 9.22 -5.46 -29.84
C VAL A 91 10.25 -4.63 -29.09
N ALA A 92 9.81 -4.06 -27.97
CA ALA A 92 10.64 -3.32 -27.04
C ALA A 92 10.71 -4.04 -25.69
N TYR A 93 11.85 -3.90 -25.00
CA TYR A 93 12.03 -4.40 -23.65
C TYR A 93 12.46 -3.28 -22.72
N ASP A 94 12.05 -3.37 -21.45
CA ASP A 94 12.59 -2.50 -20.41
C ASP A 94 14.10 -2.77 -20.17
N GLN A 95 14.71 -1.95 -19.31
CA GLN A 95 16.13 -2.05 -19.02
C GLN A 95 16.55 -3.35 -18.29
N LEU A 96 15.63 -4.14 -17.73
CA LEU A 96 15.99 -5.47 -17.19
C LEU A 96 16.48 -6.39 -18.31
N ARG A 97 16.26 -6.03 -19.58
CA ARG A 97 16.82 -6.76 -20.72
C ARG A 97 18.34 -6.88 -20.65
N TYR A 98 19.02 -5.92 -20.04
CA TYR A 98 20.48 -5.93 -19.86
C TYR A 98 20.92 -6.89 -18.74
N PHE A 99 20.02 -7.34 -17.86
CA PHE A 99 20.30 -8.42 -16.91
C PHE A 99 20.37 -9.82 -17.54
N LYS A 100 20.09 -9.95 -18.84
CA LYS A 100 20.37 -11.18 -19.61
C LYS A 100 21.84 -11.32 -20.01
N ASN A 101 22.67 -10.30 -19.83
CA ASN A 101 24.11 -10.41 -20.06
C ASN A 101 24.73 -11.41 -19.07
N LYS A 102 25.79 -12.10 -19.51
CA LYS A 102 26.55 -13.03 -18.67
C LYS A 102 27.85 -12.41 -18.20
N ASP A 103 28.25 -12.76 -16.98
CA ASP A 103 29.49 -12.28 -16.39
C ASP A 103 29.94 -13.20 -15.23
N THR A 104 31.07 -12.86 -14.60
CA THR A 104 31.61 -13.50 -13.41
C THR A 104 31.74 -12.50 -12.26
N TYR A 105 31.14 -12.81 -11.12
CA TYR A 105 31.19 -11.96 -9.93
C TYR A 105 31.60 -12.76 -8.69
N VAL A 106 32.46 -12.14 -7.88
CA VAL A 106 32.73 -12.60 -6.51
C VAL A 106 32.22 -11.53 -5.57
N TYR A 107 31.30 -11.92 -4.69
CA TYR A 107 30.80 -11.04 -3.64
C TYR A 107 30.72 -11.78 -2.33
N SER A 108 31.02 -11.06 -1.26
CA SER A 108 30.99 -11.59 0.10
C SER A 108 30.17 -10.67 0.99
N ASN A 109 29.39 -11.27 1.88
CA ASN A 109 28.60 -10.59 2.90
C ASN A 109 27.64 -9.53 2.34
N LYS A 110 27.07 -9.77 1.14
CA LYS A 110 26.12 -8.87 0.48
C LYS A 110 24.70 -9.41 0.53
N THR A 111 23.74 -8.53 0.73
CA THR A 111 22.32 -8.81 0.49
C THR A 111 22.01 -8.88 -0.99
N ALA A 112 20.91 -9.54 -1.37
CA ALA A 112 20.41 -9.48 -2.74
C ALA A 112 20.15 -8.04 -3.20
N SER A 113 19.73 -7.16 -2.29
CA SER A 113 19.58 -5.72 -2.50
C SER A 113 20.89 -5.04 -2.89
N GLU A 114 21.99 -5.36 -2.20
CA GLU A 114 23.31 -4.83 -2.50
C GLU A 114 23.88 -5.41 -3.80
N LEU A 115 23.62 -6.68 -4.09
CA LEU A 115 23.95 -7.32 -5.36
C LEU A 115 23.24 -6.61 -6.52
N VAL A 116 21.93 -6.38 -6.43
CA VAL A 116 21.16 -5.65 -7.45
C VAL A 116 21.72 -4.24 -7.67
N LYS A 117 22.04 -3.51 -6.61
CA LYS A 117 22.64 -2.15 -6.72
C LYS A 117 24.01 -2.17 -7.37
N MET A 118 24.84 -3.17 -7.06
CA MET A 118 26.16 -3.37 -7.66
C MET A 118 26.03 -3.63 -9.16
N LEU A 119 25.23 -4.64 -9.55
CA LEU A 119 25.02 -4.99 -10.95
C LEU A 119 24.37 -3.86 -11.75
N ALA A 120 23.41 -3.15 -11.16
CA ALA A 120 22.82 -1.98 -11.80
C ALA A 120 23.85 -0.87 -12.03
N LYS A 121 24.77 -0.64 -11.08
CA LYS A 121 25.85 0.34 -11.25
C LYS A 121 26.82 -0.07 -12.35
N ASP A 122 27.25 -1.33 -12.36
CA ASP A 122 28.27 -1.83 -13.30
C ASP A 122 27.76 -1.81 -14.75
N PHE A 123 26.44 -2.01 -14.94
CA PHE A 123 25.78 -1.92 -16.24
C PHE A 123 25.14 -0.55 -16.54
N ASN A 124 25.42 0.47 -15.72
CA ASN A 124 24.89 1.84 -15.86
C ASN A 124 23.35 1.90 -15.96
N LEU A 125 22.66 1.05 -15.21
CA LEU A 125 21.22 0.96 -15.13
C LEU A 125 20.68 1.82 -13.99
N LYS A 126 19.49 2.39 -14.19
CA LYS A 126 18.85 3.24 -13.18
C LYS A 126 18.02 2.38 -12.24
N TYR A 127 18.12 2.64 -10.95
CA TYR A 127 17.25 2.01 -9.95
C TYR A 127 16.53 3.06 -9.09
N ASN A 128 15.46 2.64 -8.42
CA ASN A 128 14.71 3.42 -7.45
C ASN A 128 14.64 2.68 -6.11
N VAL A 129 13.46 2.18 -5.75
CA VAL A 129 13.22 1.50 -4.49
C VAL A 129 13.83 0.11 -4.56
N ILE A 130 14.92 -0.10 -3.84
CA ILE A 130 15.50 -1.42 -3.61
C ILE A 130 15.37 -1.71 -2.11
N GLU A 131 14.30 -2.43 -1.74
CA GLU A 131 14.07 -2.85 -0.34
C GLU A 131 15.22 -3.74 0.13
N ASP A 132 15.61 -3.60 1.39
CA ASP A 132 16.68 -4.38 2.01
C ASP A 132 16.19 -5.81 2.30
N THR A 133 16.81 -6.80 1.65
CA THR A 133 16.47 -8.21 1.82
C THR A 133 17.06 -8.82 3.09
N LYS A 134 17.94 -8.11 3.80
CA LYS A 134 18.50 -8.42 5.14
C LYS A 134 19.35 -9.69 5.24
N TYR A 135 19.20 -10.65 4.35
CA TYR A 135 19.99 -11.88 4.33
C TYR A 135 21.27 -11.67 3.55
N LYS A 136 22.41 -11.98 4.18
CA LYS A 136 23.74 -11.77 3.60
C LYS A 136 24.25 -13.06 2.99
N ILE A 137 24.81 -12.93 1.80
CA ILE A 137 25.20 -14.01 0.91
C ILE A 137 26.64 -13.75 0.45
N SER A 138 27.40 -14.83 0.34
CA SER A 138 28.75 -14.84 -0.22
C SER A 138 28.82 -15.92 -1.29
N ARG A 139 29.15 -15.55 -2.52
CA ARG A 139 29.18 -16.47 -3.68
C ARG A 139 30.27 -16.09 -4.66
N VAL A 140 30.75 -17.10 -5.38
CA VAL A 140 31.49 -16.98 -6.64
C VAL A 140 30.54 -17.44 -7.73
N GLU A 141 30.16 -16.53 -8.62
CA GLU A 141 29.27 -16.80 -9.75
C GLU A 141 30.09 -16.74 -11.02
N GLU A 142 30.18 -17.84 -11.76
CA GLU A 142 30.97 -17.95 -12.99
C GLU A 142 30.06 -18.08 -14.21
N ASN A 143 30.23 -17.19 -15.19
CA ASN A 143 29.54 -17.24 -16.49
C ASN A 143 28.01 -17.37 -16.39
N LYS A 144 27.41 -16.68 -15.42
CA LYS A 144 25.95 -16.69 -15.19
C LYS A 144 25.32 -15.42 -15.71
N THR A 145 24.02 -15.47 -16.05
CA THR A 145 23.31 -14.21 -16.31
C THR A 145 23.16 -13.41 -15.02
N LEU A 146 23.10 -12.08 -15.13
CA LEU A 146 22.85 -11.24 -13.96
C LEU A 146 21.50 -11.57 -13.31
N PHE A 147 20.50 -11.95 -14.12
CA PHE A 147 19.24 -12.50 -13.62
C PHE A 147 19.44 -13.74 -12.76
N ASP A 148 20.21 -14.73 -13.21
CA ASP A 148 20.45 -15.96 -12.45
C ASP A 148 21.12 -15.67 -11.12
N MET A 149 22.12 -14.76 -11.10
CA MET A 149 22.78 -14.34 -9.87
C MET A 149 21.80 -13.70 -8.88
N ILE A 150 20.95 -12.78 -9.36
CA ILE A 150 19.94 -12.12 -8.53
C ILE A 150 18.88 -13.11 -8.05
N LEU A 151 18.33 -13.94 -8.95
CA LEU A 151 17.30 -14.93 -8.62
C LEU A 151 17.80 -15.93 -7.59
N THR A 152 19.04 -16.41 -7.76
CA THR A 152 19.68 -17.30 -6.78
C THR A 152 19.79 -16.62 -5.41
N ALA A 153 20.22 -15.35 -5.38
CA ALA A 153 20.29 -14.60 -4.13
C ALA A 153 18.92 -14.35 -3.48
N LEU A 154 17.87 -14.16 -4.29
CA LEU A 154 16.49 -14.03 -3.83
C LEU A 154 15.91 -15.35 -3.34
N ASP A 155 16.24 -16.48 -3.97
CA ASP A 155 15.83 -17.81 -3.52
C ASP A 155 16.50 -18.19 -2.19
N ASP A 156 17.79 -17.84 -2.00
CA ASP A 156 18.47 -17.96 -0.72
C ASP A 156 17.81 -17.09 0.36
N THR A 157 17.49 -15.83 0.02
CA THR A 157 16.76 -14.93 0.92
C THR A 157 15.40 -15.52 1.31
N LEU A 158 14.64 -16.05 0.35
CA LEU A 158 13.36 -16.68 0.61
C LEU A 158 13.51 -17.89 1.52
N ARG A 159 14.53 -18.72 1.32
CA ARG A 159 14.81 -19.90 2.15
C ARG A 159 15.06 -19.52 3.60
N GLU A 160 15.83 -18.46 3.83
CA GLU A 160 16.35 -18.08 5.15
C GLU A 160 15.47 -17.08 5.91
N LYS A 161 14.85 -16.13 5.20
CA LYS A 161 14.00 -15.08 5.80
C LYS A 161 12.52 -15.36 5.64
N LYS A 162 12.14 -16.32 4.79
CA LYS A 162 10.73 -16.55 4.40
C LYS A 162 10.06 -15.32 3.80
N GLU A 163 10.87 -14.36 3.32
CA GLU A 163 10.42 -13.15 2.67
C GLU A 163 10.65 -13.29 1.17
N MET A 164 9.58 -13.21 0.36
CA MET A 164 9.69 -13.21 -1.10
C MET A 164 9.83 -11.78 -1.61
N TYR A 165 10.78 -11.56 -2.49
CA TYR A 165 10.95 -10.30 -3.20
C TYR A 165 10.79 -10.50 -4.70
N VAL A 166 10.28 -9.47 -5.37
CA VAL A 166 10.20 -9.39 -6.82
C VAL A 166 11.04 -8.23 -7.32
N LEU A 167 11.86 -8.51 -8.33
CA LEU A 167 12.62 -7.53 -9.08
C LEU A 167 11.84 -7.15 -10.34
N TYR A 168 11.66 -5.87 -10.59
CA TYR A 168 10.92 -5.40 -11.76
C TYR A 168 11.38 -4.00 -12.20
N ASP A 169 11.03 -3.58 -13.41
CA ASP A 169 11.22 -2.20 -13.86
C ASP A 169 9.98 -1.34 -13.59
N ASP A 170 10.21 -0.15 -13.05
CA ASP A 170 9.23 0.88 -12.77
C ASP A 170 9.53 2.13 -13.62
N PHE A 171 9.08 2.10 -14.87
CA PHE A 171 9.22 3.18 -15.85
C PHE A 171 10.69 3.65 -16.01
N GLY A 172 11.58 2.71 -16.33
CA GLY A 172 13.01 2.93 -16.53
C GLY A 172 13.80 2.98 -15.24
N ARG A 173 13.27 2.41 -14.15
CA ARG A 173 13.94 2.31 -12.85
C ARG A 173 13.74 0.93 -12.23
N ILE A 174 14.83 0.18 -12.08
CA ILE A 174 14.85 -1.11 -11.40
C ILE A 174 14.36 -0.92 -9.96
N THR A 175 13.45 -1.79 -9.56
CA THR A 175 12.78 -1.80 -8.27
C THR A 175 12.78 -3.22 -7.72
N LEU A 176 13.05 -3.36 -6.42
CA LEU A 176 13.01 -4.61 -5.69
C LEU A 176 12.09 -4.42 -4.48
N LYS A 177 11.01 -5.20 -4.42
CA LYS A 177 10.01 -5.09 -3.35
C LYS A 177 9.59 -6.44 -2.81
N ASN A 178 9.26 -6.45 -1.53
CA ASN A 178 8.67 -7.60 -0.87
C ASN A 178 7.25 -7.83 -1.38
N VAL A 179 6.96 -9.04 -1.84
CA VAL A 179 5.66 -9.44 -2.41
C VAL A 179 4.51 -9.24 -1.42
N ALA A 180 4.74 -9.44 -0.12
CA ALA A 180 3.70 -9.24 0.89
C ALA A 180 3.24 -7.77 1.01
N SER A 181 4.08 -6.82 0.58
CA SER A 181 3.75 -5.39 0.52
C SER A 181 3.02 -4.99 -0.77
N MET A 182 2.91 -5.89 -1.75
CA MET A 182 2.36 -5.66 -3.08
C MET A 182 0.95 -6.24 -3.21
N LYS A 183 0.13 -6.13 -2.15
CA LYS A 183 -1.30 -6.51 -2.18
C LYS A 183 -2.13 -5.42 -2.84
N LEU A 184 -3.00 -5.83 -3.76
CA LEU A 184 -3.96 -4.97 -4.42
C LEU A 184 -5.38 -5.22 -3.92
N ASP A 185 -6.25 -4.26 -4.18
CA ASP A 185 -7.69 -4.33 -3.95
C ASP A 185 -8.50 -4.69 -5.21
N THR A 186 -7.80 -4.97 -6.32
CA THR A 186 -8.37 -5.37 -7.60
C THR A 186 -8.90 -6.80 -7.51
N VAL A 187 -10.21 -6.95 -7.39
CA VAL A 187 -10.88 -8.24 -7.25
C VAL A 187 -11.01 -8.94 -8.60
N MET A 188 -10.60 -10.21 -8.64
CA MET A 188 -10.88 -11.11 -9.77
C MET A 188 -12.05 -12.02 -9.40
N ASN A 189 -13.15 -11.93 -10.14
CA ASN A 189 -14.35 -12.75 -9.96
C ASN A 189 -15.00 -13.05 -11.32
N ASN A 190 -16.07 -13.85 -11.32
CA ASN A 190 -16.80 -14.23 -12.54
C ASN A 190 -17.41 -13.05 -13.32
N ASP A 191 -17.54 -11.86 -12.72
CA ASP A 191 -18.13 -10.68 -13.38
C ASP A 191 -17.11 -9.84 -14.16
N VAL A 192 -15.82 -10.01 -13.86
CA VAL A 192 -14.74 -9.18 -14.42
C VAL A 192 -13.75 -9.95 -15.29
N ILE A 193 -14.02 -11.24 -15.53
CA ILE A 193 -13.23 -12.13 -16.39
C ILE A 193 -14.14 -12.71 -17.47
N GLU A 194 -13.58 -13.04 -18.63
CA GLU A 194 -14.33 -13.73 -19.68
C GLU A 194 -14.25 -15.25 -19.51
N ASP A 195 -13.06 -15.76 -19.20
CA ASP A 195 -12.80 -17.19 -19.09
C ASP A 195 -11.68 -17.47 -18.08
N PHE A 196 -11.62 -18.70 -17.58
CA PHE A 196 -10.54 -19.15 -16.71
C PHE A 196 -10.13 -20.60 -17.00
N ASP A 197 -8.88 -20.91 -16.70
CA ASP A 197 -8.35 -22.27 -16.70
C ASP A 197 -7.69 -22.55 -15.35
N TYR A 198 -8.20 -23.52 -14.61
CA TYR A 198 -7.67 -23.92 -13.31
C TYR A 198 -7.04 -25.31 -13.40
N ASN A 199 -5.75 -25.38 -13.09
CA ASN A 199 -4.98 -26.61 -13.08
C ASN A 199 -4.48 -26.93 -11.67
N SER A 200 -4.64 -28.20 -11.26
CA SER A 200 -4.10 -28.76 -10.03
C SER A 200 -3.34 -30.03 -10.36
N SER A 201 -2.01 -30.01 -10.29
CA SER A 201 -1.13 -31.08 -10.75
C SER A 201 -0.24 -31.64 -9.63
N ILE A 202 0.21 -32.89 -9.81
CA ILE A 202 1.32 -33.50 -9.06
C ILE A 202 2.50 -33.85 -10.00
N ASP A 203 2.41 -33.45 -11.27
CA ASP A 203 3.34 -33.80 -12.35
C ASP A 203 4.40 -32.71 -12.59
N SER A 204 4.41 -31.66 -11.76
CA SER A 204 5.36 -30.56 -11.86
C SER A 204 5.73 -30.10 -10.47
N ASP A 205 7.03 -30.06 -10.17
CA ASP A 205 7.62 -29.61 -8.90
C ASP A 205 6.92 -30.15 -7.63
N THR A 206 6.43 -31.39 -7.69
CA THR A 206 5.80 -32.07 -6.56
C THR A 206 6.64 -33.28 -6.16
N TYR A 207 7.12 -33.32 -4.93
CA TYR A 207 8.04 -34.38 -4.47
C TYR A 207 7.62 -34.95 -3.13
N THR A 208 7.43 -36.27 -3.09
CA THR A 208 7.13 -37.04 -1.88
C THR A 208 8.40 -37.54 -1.18
N LYS A 209 9.56 -37.39 -1.85
CA LYS A 209 10.89 -37.74 -1.34
C LYS A 209 11.95 -36.75 -1.80
N ILE A 210 12.74 -36.25 -0.87
CA ILE A 210 13.93 -35.44 -1.14
C ILE A 210 15.17 -36.28 -0.85
N LYS A 211 16.09 -36.34 -1.81
CA LYS A 211 17.38 -37.01 -1.66
C LYS A 211 18.51 -36.03 -1.99
N LEU A 212 19.19 -35.55 -0.94
CA LEU A 212 20.36 -34.71 -1.07
C LEU A 212 21.63 -35.54 -0.90
N VAL A 213 22.66 -35.25 -1.70
CA VAL A 213 23.97 -35.89 -1.58
C VAL A 213 25.08 -34.87 -1.37
N ARG A 214 26.04 -35.17 -0.51
CA ARG A 214 27.27 -34.39 -0.35
C ARG A 214 28.45 -35.23 -0.81
N ASP A 215 29.26 -34.68 -1.71
CA ASP A 215 30.53 -35.30 -2.10
C ASP A 215 31.52 -35.16 -0.93
N ASN A 216 31.96 -36.28 -0.36
CA ASN A 216 32.86 -36.33 0.79
C ASN A 216 34.28 -36.65 0.29
N GLU A 217 35.10 -35.59 0.16
CA GLU A 217 36.48 -35.68 -0.36
C GLU A 217 37.40 -36.51 0.56
N GLU A 218 37.11 -36.61 1.86
CA GLU A 218 37.90 -37.39 2.82
C GLU A 218 37.69 -38.90 2.68
N SER A 219 36.44 -39.33 2.42
CA SER A 219 36.09 -40.74 2.27
C SER A 219 36.04 -41.23 0.82
N GLY A 220 36.06 -40.30 -0.15
CA GLY A 220 35.87 -40.57 -1.57
C GLY A 220 34.47 -41.09 -1.92
N LYS A 221 33.49 -40.94 -1.02
CA LYS A 221 32.10 -41.42 -1.17
C LYS A 221 31.12 -40.26 -1.12
N ARG A 222 29.84 -40.55 -1.41
CA ARG A 222 28.73 -39.61 -1.25
C ARG A 222 27.98 -39.89 0.04
N ASP A 223 27.88 -38.88 0.89
CA ASP A 223 26.96 -38.88 2.03
C ASP A 223 25.55 -38.65 1.51
N VAL A 224 24.59 -39.48 1.93
CA VAL A 224 23.21 -39.44 1.43
C VAL A 224 22.26 -39.05 2.54
N TYR A 225 21.43 -38.04 2.28
CA TYR A 225 20.44 -37.50 3.20
C TYR A 225 19.06 -37.56 2.56
N ILE A 226 18.07 -38.09 3.29
CA ILE A 226 16.72 -38.33 2.77
C ILE A 226 15.67 -37.77 3.72
N ALA A 227 14.71 -37.02 3.18
CA ALA A 227 13.43 -36.74 3.81
C ALA A 227 12.31 -37.30 2.93
N GLN A 228 11.26 -37.88 3.51
CA GLN A 228 10.16 -38.49 2.76
C GLN A 228 8.84 -38.49 3.54
N ASP A 229 7.72 -38.51 2.82
CA ASP A 229 6.38 -38.55 3.39
C ASP A 229 5.64 -39.81 2.95
N SER A 230 5.49 -40.78 3.86
CA SER A 230 4.88 -42.06 3.54
C SER A 230 3.39 -41.98 3.23
N ALA A 231 2.68 -40.94 3.66
CA ALA A 231 1.25 -40.78 3.37
C ALA A 231 1.04 -40.39 1.90
N HIS A 232 1.73 -39.35 1.45
CA HIS A 232 1.71 -38.92 0.07
C HIS A 232 2.39 -39.93 -0.87
N MET A 233 3.41 -40.66 -0.44
CA MET A 233 3.94 -41.78 -1.24
C MET A 233 2.90 -42.86 -1.50
N ARG A 234 1.99 -43.14 -0.56
CA ARG A 234 0.87 -44.07 -0.79
C ARG A 234 -0.17 -43.51 -1.75
N SER A 235 -0.42 -42.20 -1.71
CA SER A 235 -1.44 -41.55 -2.54
C SER A 235 -0.95 -41.20 -3.95
N TRP A 236 0.31 -40.79 -4.12
CA TRP A 236 0.89 -40.22 -5.35
C TRP A 236 2.07 -41.02 -5.90
N GLY A 237 2.57 -42.00 -5.15
CA GLY A 237 3.79 -42.72 -5.50
C GLY A 237 5.08 -42.00 -5.08
N ILE A 238 6.22 -42.58 -5.46
CA ILE A 238 7.53 -42.03 -5.12
C ILE A 238 7.92 -40.98 -6.18
N LEU A 239 7.75 -39.71 -5.83
CA LEU A 239 8.20 -38.57 -6.60
C LEU A 239 9.48 -38.04 -5.93
N GLN A 240 10.64 -38.30 -6.52
CA GLN A 240 11.93 -38.02 -5.89
C GLN A 240 12.63 -36.79 -6.49
N MET A 241 12.90 -35.79 -5.65
CA MET A 241 13.87 -34.75 -5.96
C MET A 241 15.27 -35.24 -5.60
N PHE A 242 16.22 -35.07 -6.51
CA PHE A 242 17.63 -35.39 -6.28
C PHE A 242 18.48 -34.16 -6.53
N ASP A 243 19.36 -33.83 -5.58
CA ASP A 243 20.29 -32.70 -5.73
C ASP A 243 21.59 -32.92 -4.94
N THR A 244 22.65 -32.22 -5.33
CA THR A 244 23.95 -32.22 -4.65
C THR A 244 24.09 -30.96 -3.81
N VAL A 245 24.61 -31.07 -2.59
CA VAL A 245 24.85 -29.93 -1.69
C VAL A 245 26.32 -29.55 -1.62
N ASP A 246 26.57 -28.30 -1.22
CA ASP A 246 27.92 -27.79 -0.99
C ASP A 246 28.67 -28.71 -0.02
N LYS A 247 29.92 -29.05 -0.38
CA LYS A 247 30.81 -29.88 0.43
C LYS A 247 31.08 -29.31 1.82
N ASN A 248 30.96 -27.99 1.98
CA ASN A 248 31.20 -27.28 3.24
C ASN A 248 29.98 -27.25 4.17
N MET A 249 28.81 -27.74 3.72
CA MET A 249 27.59 -27.73 4.52
C MET A 249 27.63 -28.83 5.60
N SER A 250 27.27 -28.51 6.84
CA SER A 250 27.23 -29.47 7.94
C SER A 250 26.06 -30.46 7.78
N GLU A 251 26.18 -31.64 8.39
CA GLU A 251 25.12 -32.65 8.33
C GLU A 251 23.76 -32.15 8.85
N ALA A 252 23.76 -31.34 9.92
CA ALA A 252 22.54 -30.77 10.49
C ALA A 252 21.84 -29.81 9.51
N GLU A 253 22.62 -28.97 8.82
CA GLU A 253 22.10 -28.06 7.80
C GLU A 253 21.52 -28.82 6.61
N ILE A 254 22.15 -29.92 6.18
CA ILE A 254 21.65 -30.74 5.06
C ILE A 254 20.35 -31.45 5.42
N LYS A 255 20.24 -32.01 6.63
CA LYS A 255 18.99 -32.62 7.12
C LYS A 255 17.86 -31.60 7.21
N GLN A 256 18.13 -30.42 7.78
CA GLN A 256 17.15 -29.33 7.82
C GLN A 256 16.74 -28.88 6.41
N LYS A 257 17.68 -28.82 5.47
CA LYS A 257 17.40 -28.52 4.06
C LYS A 257 16.49 -29.58 3.43
N CYS A 258 16.72 -30.88 3.68
CA CYS A 258 15.83 -31.96 3.22
C CYS A 258 14.38 -31.76 3.73
N ASP A 259 14.21 -31.49 5.02
CA ASP A 259 12.88 -31.32 5.63
C ASP A 259 12.15 -30.08 5.10
N ILE A 260 12.87 -28.96 4.93
CA ILE A 260 12.32 -27.74 4.34
C ILE A 260 11.88 -27.98 2.89
N LEU A 261 12.70 -28.66 2.10
CA LEU A 261 12.38 -28.94 0.70
C LEU A 261 11.20 -29.91 0.58
N LEU A 262 11.13 -30.93 1.44
CA LEU A 262 10.00 -31.86 1.46
C LEU A 262 8.72 -31.09 1.82
N LYS A 263 8.76 -30.25 2.84
CA LYS A 263 7.61 -29.43 3.22
C LYS A 263 7.18 -28.46 2.11
N LEU A 264 8.13 -27.93 1.34
CA LEU A 264 7.86 -26.99 0.26
C LEU A 264 7.24 -27.67 -0.97
N TYR A 265 7.75 -28.83 -1.36
CA TYR A 265 7.38 -29.50 -2.61
C TYR A 265 6.39 -30.65 -2.44
N ASN A 266 6.14 -31.15 -1.23
CA ASN A 266 5.17 -32.22 -1.00
C ASN A 266 3.73 -31.67 -0.94
N LYS A 267 3.31 -31.02 -2.01
CA LYS A 267 1.98 -30.42 -2.19
C LYS A 267 1.63 -30.40 -3.68
N LYS A 268 0.35 -30.45 -4.01
CA LYS A 268 -0.11 -30.25 -5.39
C LYS A 268 0.28 -28.86 -5.87
N THR A 269 0.77 -28.73 -7.10
CA THR A 269 0.91 -27.44 -7.77
C THR A 269 -0.44 -26.96 -8.27
N LYS A 270 -0.76 -25.69 -8.01
CA LYS A 270 -2.01 -25.06 -8.43
C LYS A 270 -1.71 -23.82 -9.24
N SER A 271 -2.33 -23.71 -10.41
CA SER A 271 -2.26 -22.52 -11.25
C SER A 271 -3.65 -22.15 -11.77
N LEU A 272 -3.92 -20.86 -11.84
CA LEU A 272 -5.15 -20.31 -12.38
C LEU A 272 -4.79 -19.31 -13.47
N SER A 273 -5.25 -19.55 -14.70
CA SER A 273 -5.16 -18.58 -15.78
C SER A 273 -6.50 -17.87 -15.92
N LEU A 274 -6.49 -16.54 -16.00
CA LEU A 274 -7.67 -15.72 -16.27
C LEU A 274 -7.50 -15.07 -17.64
N LYS A 275 -8.56 -15.10 -18.44
CA LYS A 275 -8.59 -14.53 -19.78
C LYS A 275 -9.48 -13.29 -19.84
N ASN A 276 -8.96 -12.29 -20.54
CA ASN A 276 -9.67 -11.04 -20.84
C ASN A 276 -10.27 -10.36 -19.59
N ALA A 277 -9.55 -10.39 -18.47
CA ALA A 277 -9.98 -9.73 -17.25
C ALA A 277 -9.98 -8.20 -17.42
N LEU A 278 -10.92 -7.49 -16.79
CA LEU A 278 -10.97 -6.02 -16.82
C LEU A 278 -9.68 -5.40 -16.30
N GLY A 279 -9.11 -4.47 -17.06
CA GLY A 279 -7.77 -3.96 -16.83
C GLY A 279 -7.59 -3.05 -15.63
N ASP A 280 -6.49 -3.28 -14.89
CA ASP A 280 -5.95 -2.39 -13.87
C ASP A 280 -4.43 -2.32 -14.01
N ILE A 281 -3.91 -1.14 -14.36
CA ILE A 281 -2.46 -0.94 -14.63
C ILE A 281 -1.57 -1.16 -13.40
N ARG A 282 -2.14 -1.27 -12.19
CA ARG A 282 -1.39 -1.60 -10.97
C ARG A 282 -1.08 -3.10 -10.87
N VAL A 283 -1.89 -3.94 -11.51
CA VAL A 283 -1.70 -5.39 -11.53
C VAL A 283 -0.45 -5.70 -12.33
N ARG A 284 0.54 -6.32 -11.69
CA ARG A 284 1.78 -6.73 -12.32
C ARG A 284 2.25 -8.06 -11.77
N ALA A 285 3.11 -8.75 -12.50
CA ALA A 285 3.75 -9.94 -11.96
C ALA A 285 4.50 -9.62 -10.64
N GLY A 286 4.28 -10.45 -9.62
CA GLY A 286 4.77 -10.25 -8.26
C GLY A 286 3.81 -9.54 -7.30
N CYS A 287 2.65 -9.05 -7.75
CA CYS A 287 1.61 -8.55 -6.85
C CYS A 287 0.65 -9.67 -6.40
N LEU A 288 -0.08 -9.41 -5.32
CA LEU A 288 -1.12 -10.31 -4.80
C LEU A 288 -2.49 -9.69 -5.10
N VAL A 289 -3.35 -10.44 -5.78
CA VAL A 289 -4.73 -10.04 -6.10
C VAL A 289 -5.74 -10.97 -5.41
N PRO A 290 -6.83 -10.43 -4.84
CA PRO A 290 -7.88 -11.26 -4.27
C PRO A 290 -8.71 -11.91 -5.39
N VAL A 291 -8.84 -13.23 -5.33
CA VAL A 291 -9.61 -14.05 -6.28
C VAL A 291 -10.83 -14.64 -5.56
N PHE A 292 -12.01 -14.41 -6.13
CA PHE A 292 -13.29 -14.97 -5.69
C PHE A 292 -13.96 -15.66 -6.87
N LEU A 293 -13.64 -16.94 -7.08
CA LEU A 293 -14.18 -17.75 -8.16
C LEU A 293 -14.84 -19.00 -7.60
N ASP A 294 -16.03 -19.28 -8.10
CA ASP A 294 -16.71 -20.55 -7.92
C ASP A 294 -16.36 -21.43 -9.12
N LEU A 295 -15.57 -22.47 -8.90
CA LEU A 295 -15.18 -23.45 -9.92
C LEU A 295 -16.14 -24.65 -9.96
N GLY A 296 -17.25 -24.61 -9.22
CA GLY A 296 -18.26 -25.65 -9.10
C GLY A 296 -18.08 -26.52 -7.85
N ASP A 297 -16.96 -27.25 -7.74
CA ASP A 297 -16.62 -28.06 -6.56
C ASP A 297 -15.58 -27.39 -5.64
N ILE A 298 -14.98 -26.28 -6.11
CA ILE A 298 -13.95 -25.52 -5.41
C ILE A 298 -14.36 -24.05 -5.37
N ASP A 299 -14.52 -23.51 -4.17
CA ASP A 299 -14.59 -22.06 -3.93
C ASP A 299 -13.19 -21.50 -3.71
N LEU A 300 -12.65 -20.76 -4.69
CA LEU A 300 -11.43 -19.98 -4.52
C LEU A 300 -11.77 -18.64 -3.88
N GLN A 301 -11.27 -18.39 -2.65
CA GLN A 301 -11.48 -17.14 -1.90
C GLN A 301 -10.21 -16.70 -1.17
N ASN A 302 -9.13 -16.46 -1.91
CA ASN A 302 -7.83 -16.14 -1.32
C ASN A 302 -7.02 -15.16 -2.18
N TYR A 303 -5.89 -14.71 -1.63
CA TYR A 303 -4.94 -13.89 -2.40
C TYR A 303 -4.06 -14.80 -3.23
N MET A 304 -4.06 -14.60 -4.55
CA MET A 304 -3.18 -15.33 -5.45
C MET A 304 -2.05 -14.43 -5.95
N LEU A 305 -0.87 -15.01 -6.12
CA LEU A 305 0.30 -14.33 -6.64
C LEU A 305 0.20 -14.28 -8.17
N VAL A 306 0.32 -13.08 -8.73
CA VAL A 306 0.40 -12.90 -10.18
C VAL A 306 1.80 -13.34 -10.65
N GLU A 307 1.88 -14.46 -11.37
CA GLU A 307 3.13 -14.96 -11.94
C GLU A 307 3.43 -14.29 -13.30
N LYS A 308 2.37 -14.06 -14.08
CA LYS A 308 2.41 -13.37 -15.37
C LYS A 308 1.17 -12.52 -15.56
N VAL A 309 1.34 -11.36 -16.18
CA VAL A 309 0.23 -10.55 -16.71
C VAL A 309 0.56 -10.09 -18.12
N LYS A 310 -0.43 -10.10 -19.01
CA LYS A 310 -0.40 -9.41 -20.30
C LYS A 310 -1.51 -8.37 -20.31
N HIS A 311 -1.15 -7.10 -20.32
CA HIS A 311 -2.10 -6.03 -20.57
C HIS A 311 -2.28 -5.86 -22.07
N THR A 312 -3.53 -5.73 -22.52
CA THR A 312 -3.89 -5.41 -23.91
C THR A 312 -4.66 -4.10 -23.92
N PHE A 313 -4.18 -3.13 -24.69
CA PHE A 313 -4.80 -1.81 -24.88
C PHE A 313 -5.25 -1.69 -26.33
N GLU A 314 -6.56 -1.72 -26.56
CA GLU A 314 -7.13 -1.73 -27.91
C GLU A 314 -8.50 -1.05 -27.90
N ASN A 315 -8.81 -0.23 -28.91
CA ASN A 315 -10.12 0.41 -29.07
C ASN A 315 -10.64 1.11 -27.79
N ASN A 316 -9.76 1.87 -27.11
CA ASN A 316 -10.02 2.52 -25.81
C ASN A 316 -10.39 1.56 -24.65
N SER A 317 -10.18 0.25 -24.83
CA SER A 317 -10.37 -0.77 -23.81
C SER A 317 -9.03 -1.23 -23.24
N HIS A 318 -9.07 -1.71 -21.99
CA HIS A 318 -7.91 -2.27 -21.30
C HIS A 318 -8.30 -3.61 -20.67
N PHE A 319 -7.63 -4.67 -21.10
CA PHE A 319 -7.83 -6.02 -20.58
C PHE A 319 -6.53 -6.65 -20.10
N MET A 320 -6.64 -7.73 -19.32
CA MET A 320 -5.52 -8.47 -18.75
C MET A 320 -5.72 -9.98 -18.90
N ASP A 321 -4.70 -10.65 -19.43
CA ASP A 321 -4.56 -12.09 -19.22
C ASP A 321 -3.62 -12.32 -18.04
N LEU A 322 -4.05 -13.10 -17.06
CA LEU A 322 -3.30 -13.35 -15.82
C LEU A 322 -2.95 -14.83 -15.72
N THR A 323 -1.75 -15.13 -15.26
CA THR A 323 -1.41 -16.45 -14.72
C THR A 323 -1.10 -16.28 -13.24
N LEU A 324 -1.85 -16.98 -12.41
CA LEU A 324 -1.86 -16.87 -10.97
C LEU A 324 -1.42 -18.20 -10.36
N VAL A 325 -0.71 -18.14 -9.25
CA VAL A 325 -0.34 -19.29 -8.43
C VAL A 325 -0.74 -19.04 -6.98
N ASP A 326 -0.80 -20.11 -6.19
CA ASP A 326 -1.22 -20.02 -4.79
C ASP A 326 -0.33 -19.03 -4.00
N GLY A 327 -0.97 -17.99 -3.44
CA GLY A 327 -0.30 -16.89 -2.75
C GLY A 327 -0.33 -17.03 -1.22
N ASP A 328 -1.12 -17.97 -0.67
CA ASP A 328 -1.38 -18.05 0.78
C ASP A 328 -0.16 -18.47 1.60
N GLU A 329 0.76 -19.24 1.01
CA GLU A 329 2.05 -19.50 1.64
C GLU A 329 2.86 -18.22 1.82
N PHE A 330 2.80 -17.28 0.88
CA PHE A 330 3.56 -16.02 0.95
C PHE A 330 2.82 -14.93 1.74
N ALA A 331 1.51 -15.05 1.88
CA ALA A 331 0.70 -14.21 2.76
C ALA A 331 0.90 -14.56 4.25
N SER A 332 1.25 -15.82 4.56
CA SER A 332 1.37 -16.36 5.92
C SER A 332 2.79 -16.28 6.53
N TYR A 333 3.83 -16.00 5.74
CA TYR A 333 5.19 -15.82 6.26
C TYR A 333 5.48 -14.47 6.93
N SER A 334 4.51 -13.56 7.02
CA SER A 334 4.60 -12.44 7.99
C SER A 334 4.21 -12.85 9.43
N SER A 335 3.79 -14.10 9.66
CA SER A 335 3.24 -14.58 10.94
C SER A 335 3.98 -15.74 11.61
N SER A 336 5.12 -16.23 11.11
CA SER A 336 5.85 -17.33 11.75
C SER A 336 7.33 -17.02 12.02
N SER A 337 7.58 -16.24 13.05
CA SER A 337 8.78 -16.40 13.87
C SER A 337 8.44 -16.05 15.31
N TYR A 338 7.89 -17.01 16.06
CA TYR A 338 8.17 -17.21 17.49
C TYR A 338 7.56 -18.54 17.97
N SER A 339 8.36 -19.22 18.80
CA SER A 339 8.10 -20.43 19.57
C SER A 339 8.13 -21.78 18.86
N SER A 340 9.32 -22.40 18.89
CA SER A 340 9.40 -23.78 19.36
C SER A 340 8.97 -23.84 20.84
N GLY A 341 8.41 -24.96 21.28
CA GLY A 341 8.23 -25.23 22.70
C GLY A 341 6.95 -25.98 23.07
N ASN A 342 7.05 -27.30 23.04
CA ASN A 342 6.46 -28.26 23.97
C ASN A 342 4.98 -28.11 24.40
N SER A 343 4.17 -29.06 23.93
CA SER A 343 2.92 -29.48 24.57
C SER A 343 3.20 -30.20 25.89
N ASN A 344 2.68 -29.70 27.01
CA ASN A 344 1.98 -30.51 28.02
C ASN A 344 1.43 -29.66 29.20
N ASN A 345 0.21 -30.06 29.60
CA ASN A 345 -0.52 -29.84 30.86
C ASN A 345 -1.31 -28.53 31.13
N LYS A 346 -2.64 -28.72 31.10
CA LYS A 346 -3.65 -28.42 32.15
C LYS A 346 -3.31 -27.33 33.17
N ASP A 347 -4.13 -26.27 33.23
CA ASP A 347 -5.09 -26.04 34.33
C ASP A 347 -5.85 -24.70 34.17
N GLU A 348 -7.08 -24.72 34.66
CA GLU A 348 -8.10 -23.67 34.62
C GLU A 348 -7.85 -22.48 35.59
N LYS A 349 -8.40 -21.31 35.20
CA LYS A 349 -8.94 -20.19 36.03
C LYS A 349 -8.01 -19.11 36.65
N LYS A 350 -8.12 -17.87 36.12
CA LYS A 350 -8.74 -16.65 36.73
C LYS A 350 -8.21 -15.36 36.06
N ASN A 351 -9.04 -14.69 35.26
CA ASN A 351 -8.74 -13.35 34.72
C ASN A 351 -9.17 -12.24 35.69
N GLY A 352 -8.20 -11.47 36.19
CA GLY A 352 -8.39 -10.08 36.65
C GLY A 352 -8.00 -9.10 35.52
N PRO A 353 -8.52 -7.86 35.50
CA PRO A 353 -8.40 -6.97 34.34
C PRO A 353 -7.03 -6.28 34.30
N ALA A 354 -6.33 -6.40 33.16
CA ALA A 354 -5.02 -5.79 32.91
C ALA A 354 -5.09 -4.56 31.97
N GLN A 355 -4.14 -3.64 32.19
CA GLN A 355 -3.97 -2.28 31.66
C GLN A 355 -3.63 -2.17 30.17
N SER A 356 -4.05 -1.05 29.56
CA SER A 356 -3.70 -0.57 28.21
C SER A 356 -2.32 0.08 28.19
N THR A 357 -1.48 -0.20 27.19
CA THR A 357 -0.14 0.39 27.02
C THR A 357 -0.01 1.22 25.73
N THR A 358 -0.48 2.46 25.76
CA THR A 358 0.34 3.57 25.25
C THR A 358 1.44 3.82 26.29
N SER A 359 2.67 4.16 25.90
CA SER A 359 3.69 4.46 26.90
C SER A 359 3.18 5.57 27.85
N LYS A 360 3.46 5.46 29.15
CA LYS A 360 3.05 6.47 30.14
C LYS A 360 3.54 7.87 29.76
N GLU A 361 4.66 7.93 29.04
CA GLU A 361 5.31 9.15 28.54
C GLU A 361 4.56 9.79 27.37
N ASP A 362 4.03 9.01 26.41
CA ASP A 362 3.23 9.56 25.31
C ASP A 362 1.92 10.17 25.80
N ASN A 363 1.23 9.49 26.72
CA ASN A 363 -0.01 9.99 27.31
C ASN A 363 0.22 11.26 28.15
N ASP A 364 1.32 11.32 28.90
CA ASP A 364 1.71 12.52 29.63
C ASP A 364 2.01 13.69 28.67
N MET A 365 2.73 13.43 27.57
CA MET A 365 3.02 14.45 26.56
C MET A 365 1.75 14.96 25.87
N ILE A 366 0.82 14.08 25.48
CA ILE A 366 -0.47 14.47 24.88
C ILE A 366 -1.24 15.41 25.83
N ASN A 367 -1.28 15.07 27.13
CA ASN A 367 -1.93 15.89 28.14
C ASN A 367 -1.25 17.25 28.31
N LYS A 368 0.09 17.29 28.35
CA LYS A 368 0.87 18.55 28.40
C LYS A 368 0.59 19.44 27.18
N LEU A 369 0.56 18.88 25.99
CA LEU A 369 0.26 19.61 24.76
C LEU A 369 -1.16 20.18 24.75
N ASN A 370 -2.15 19.36 25.07
CA ASN A 370 -3.56 19.77 25.06
C ASN A 370 -3.90 20.81 26.15
N LYS A 371 -3.12 20.89 27.24
CA LYS A 371 -3.25 21.98 28.24
C LYS A 371 -2.82 23.34 27.69
N VAL A 372 -1.87 23.36 26.73
CA VAL A 372 -1.29 24.61 26.20
C VAL A 372 -1.95 25.01 24.87
N PHE A 373 -2.39 24.04 24.07
CA PHE A 373 -3.03 24.30 22.78
C PHE A 373 -4.37 25.03 22.91
N LYS A 374 -4.58 25.99 21.99
CA LYS A 374 -5.79 26.79 21.89
C LYS A 374 -6.24 26.88 20.42
N ASN A 375 -7.41 27.48 20.20
CA ASN A 375 -7.99 27.70 18.88
C ASN A 375 -7.97 26.41 18.04
N LYS A 376 -7.49 26.47 16.80
CA LYS A 376 -7.48 25.33 15.89
C LYS A 376 -6.43 24.25 16.22
N LEU A 377 -5.55 24.49 17.18
CA LEU A 377 -4.65 23.47 17.76
C LEU A 377 -5.30 22.71 18.93
N SER A 378 -6.46 23.15 19.43
CA SER A 378 -7.10 22.49 20.57
C SER A 378 -7.39 21.02 20.25
N ASN A 379 -7.04 20.13 21.18
CA ASN A 379 -7.22 18.68 21.05
C ASN A 379 -6.42 17.99 19.93
N THR A 380 -5.40 18.64 19.35
CA THR A 380 -4.55 18.00 18.33
C THR A 380 -3.29 17.36 18.91
N GLY A 381 -3.11 17.31 20.24
CA GLY A 381 -1.91 16.77 20.91
C GLY A 381 -1.57 15.33 20.51
N ASN A 382 -2.58 14.48 20.30
CA ASN A 382 -2.41 13.11 19.83
C ASN A 382 -1.82 13.05 18.41
N ILE A 383 -2.20 13.95 17.51
CA ILE A 383 -1.69 14.03 16.15
C ILE A 383 -0.22 14.46 16.17
N PHE A 384 0.12 15.43 17.01
CA PHE A 384 1.51 15.86 17.21
C PHE A 384 2.38 14.74 17.75
N VAL A 385 1.96 14.01 18.79
CA VAL A 385 2.74 12.88 19.34
C VAL A 385 2.87 11.74 18.32
N LYS A 386 1.76 11.34 17.68
CA LYS A 386 1.75 10.30 16.64
C LYS A 386 2.79 10.57 15.54
N TYR A 387 2.74 11.76 14.94
CA TYR A 387 3.67 12.06 13.84
C TYR A 387 5.07 12.40 14.33
N SER A 388 5.23 13.02 15.50
CA SER A 388 6.57 13.29 16.02
C SER A 388 7.33 11.99 16.31
N ASN A 389 6.66 10.99 16.88
CA ASN A 389 7.25 9.66 17.12
C ASN A 389 7.62 8.99 15.79
N ALA A 390 6.71 9.00 14.81
CA ALA A 390 6.95 8.45 13.49
C ALA A 390 8.15 9.10 12.78
N TYR A 391 8.26 10.42 12.87
CA TYR A 391 9.34 11.18 12.27
C TYR A 391 10.57 11.30 13.18
N LYS A 392 10.62 10.58 14.32
CA LYS A 392 11.71 10.58 15.32
C LYS A 392 12.16 11.99 15.75
N VAL A 393 11.19 12.89 15.92
CA VAL A 393 11.40 14.26 16.42
C VAL A 393 10.65 14.48 17.73
N ASN A 394 11.02 15.51 18.48
CA ASN A 394 10.37 15.81 19.75
C ASN A 394 9.03 16.54 19.58
N ALA A 395 7.96 15.97 20.11
CA ALA A 395 6.60 16.51 19.98
C ALA A 395 6.42 17.90 20.61
N ALA A 396 7.08 18.17 21.75
CA ALA A 396 7.02 19.48 22.39
C ALA A 396 7.74 20.56 21.56
N LEU A 397 8.83 20.22 20.87
CA LEU A 397 9.50 21.12 19.92
C LEU A 397 8.59 21.44 18.73
N MET A 398 8.00 20.42 18.11
CA MET A 398 7.09 20.61 16.97
C MET A 398 5.88 21.47 17.37
N ALA A 399 5.32 21.22 18.55
CA ALA A 399 4.23 22.00 19.11
C ALA A 399 4.62 23.45 19.41
N ALA A 400 5.79 23.70 20.01
CA ALA A 400 6.28 25.03 20.33
C ALA A 400 6.47 25.88 19.05
N ILE A 401 7.04 25.30 18.00
CA ILE A 401 7.16 25.94 16.68
C ILE A 401 5.77 26.25 16.13
N SER A 402 4.85 25.28 16.12
CA SER A 402 3.50 25.49 15.60
C SER A 402 2.73 26.59 16.36
N ILE A 403 2.86 26.65 17.69
CA ILE A 403 2.27 27.71 18.51
C ILE A 403 2.82 29.07 18.12
N HIS A 404 4.14 29.18 17.98
CA HIS A 404 4.81 30.43 17.60
C HIS A 404 4.34 30.91 16.21
N GLU A 405 4.36 30.02 15.22
CA GLU A 405 4.02 30.34 13.83
C GLU A 405 2.57 30.75 13.60
N THR A 406 1.68 30.29 14.46
CA THR A 406 0.24 30.43 14.22
C THR A 406 -0.49 31.26 15.27
N GLY A 407 0.24 31.82 16.24
CA GLY A 407 -0.38 32.43 17.41
C GLY A 407 -1.28 31.44 18.14
N ASN A 408 -0.79 30.22 18.35
CA ASN A 408 -1.53 29.09 18.92
C ASN A 408 -2.84 28.80 18.15
N GLY A 409 -2.73 28.63 16.83
CA GLY A 409 -3.83 28.30 15.93
C GLY A 409 -4.82 29.42 15.63
N SER A 410 -4.49 30.68 15.95
CA SER A 410 -5.35 31.84 15.70
C SER A 410 -5.16 32.47 14.32
N SER A 411 -4.03 32.20 13.65
CA SER A 411 -3.70 32.76 12.34
C SER A 411 -4.68 32.35 11.23
N SER A 412 -4.85 33.22 10.23
CA SER A 412 -5.73 32.96 9.08
C SER A 412 -5.25 31.76 8.24
N LEU A 413 -3.93 31.55 8.14
CA LEU A 413 -3.34 30.39 7.47
C LEU A 413 -3.71 29.08 8.18
N CYS A 414 -3.69 29.06 9.51
CA CYS A 414 -4.13 27.91 10.28
C CYS A 414 -5.65 27.69 10.11
N LYS A 415 -6.46 28.74 10.32
CA LYS A 415 -7.93 28.69 10.25
C LYS A 415 -8.48 28.29 8.88
N ASN A 416 -7.90 28.80 7.80
CA ASN A 416 -8.47 28.63 6.46
C ASN A 416 -7.71 27.61 5.61
N LYS A 417 -6.43 27.37 5.89
CA LYS A 417 -5.56 26.54 5.04
C LYS A 417 -4.99 25.31 5.75
N ASN A 418 -5.38 25.05 7.00
CA ASN A 418 -4.83 23.97 7.84
C ASN A 418 -3.29 24.00 7.90
N ASN A 419 -2.68 25.19 7.78
CA ASN A 419 -1.23 25.34 7.73
C ASN A 419 -0.71 25.72 9.12
N PHE A 420 -0.31 24.70 9.87
CA PHE A 420 0.07 24.82 11.29
C PHE A 420 1.52 25.27 11.51
N PHE A 421 2.28 25.42 10.43
CA PHE A 421 3.74 25.67 10.43
C PHE A 421 4.11 26.80 9.47
N GLY A 422 3.20 27.75 9.20
CA GLY A 422 3.50 28.96 8.43
C GLY A 422 4.08 28.74 7.02
N MET A 423 3.90 27.56 6.42
CA MET A 423 4.57 27.18 5.18
C MET A 423 4.05 28.02 3.99
N LYS A 424 4.90 28.86 3.41
CA LYS A 424 4.53 29.84 2.37
C LYS A 424 3.80 29.17 1.20
N GLY A 425 2.62 29.70 0.83
CA GLY A 425 1.83 29.25 -0.32
C GLY A 425 1.07 27.92 -0.14
N MET A 426 1.23 27.21 0.98
CA MET A 426 0.62 25.87 1.16
C MET A 426 -0.76 25.91 1.82
N SER A 427 -1.62 24.98 1.41
CA SER A 427 -2.94 24.67 1.99
C SER A 427 -3.16 23.17 2.03
N PHE A 428 -3.76 22.67 3.10
CA PHE A 428 -3.94 21.24 3.34
C PHE A 428 -5.41 20.88 3.50
N GLY A 429 -5.79 19.69 3.03
CA GLY A 429 -7.16 19.20 3.03
C GLY A 429 -7.68 18.88 4.43
N SER A 430 -6.78 18.65 5.41
CA SER A 430 -7.16 18.35 6.79
C SER A 430 -6.16 18.86 7.83
N VAL A 431 -6.60 18.85 9.09
CA VAL A 431 -5.74 19.14 10.27
C VAL A 431 -4.60 18.13 10.37
N ASP A 432 -4.91 16.85 10.16
CA ASP A 432 -3.96 15.74 10.23
C ASP A 432 -2.86 15.88 9.16
N GLU A 433 -3.25 16.16 7.92
CA GLU A 433 -2.34 16.37 6.80
C GLU A 433 -1.42 17.59 7.01
N GLY A 434 -1.97 18.71 7.47
CA GLY A 434 -1.20 19.93 7.73
C GLY A 434 -0.17 19.76 8.84
N ILE A 435 -0.53 19.06 9.92
CA ILE A 435 0.40 18.73 11.00
C ILE A 435 1.44 17.71 10.54
N LYS A 436 1.03 16.63 9.85
CA LYS A 436 1.95 15.62 9.27
C LYS A 436 2.98 16.30 8.36
N ARG A 437 2.53 17.19 7.48
CA ARG A 437 3.40 17.86 6.51
C ARG A 437 4.42 18.78 7.17
N GLY A 438 4.03 19.54 8.18
CA GLY A 438 4.95 20.40 8.93
C GLY A 438 6.01 19.63 9.71
N ILE A 439 5.59 18.57 10.42
CA ILE A 439 6.49 17.68 11.15
C ILE A 439 7.45 16.94 10.19
N SER A 440 6.93 16.43 9.07
CA SER A 440 7.72 15.82 8.00
C SER A 440 8.80 16.76 7.47
N ASN A 441 8.45 18.01 7.18
CA ASN A 441 9.37 19.01 6.68
C ASN A 441 10.49 19.31 7.69
N LEU A 442 10.14 19.56 8.95
CA LEU A 442 11.11 19.86 10.01
C LEU A 442 12.03 18.66 10.29
N SER A 443 11.48 17.44 10.33
CA SER A 443 12.26 16.22 10.48
C SER A 443 13.29 16.05 9.36
N ARG A 444 12.82 16.01 8.10
CA ARG A 444 13.64 15.58 6.96
C ARG A 444 14.68 16.62 6.56
N ASN A 445 14.28 17.89 6.57
CA ASN A 445 15.12 18.95 6.01
C ASN A 445 15.99 19.64 7.07
N TYR A 446 15.71 19.43 8.37
CA TYR A 446 16.40 20.14 9.46
C TYR A 446 16.98 19.15 10.49
N ILE A 447 16.12 18.41 11.21
CA ILE A 447 16.61 17.59 12.33
C ILE A 447 17.49 16.42 11.84
N HIS A 448 17.08 15.75 10.76
CA HIS A 448 17.84 14.65 10.15
C HIS A 448 19.18 15.10 9.56
N THR A 449 19.27 16.35 9.10
CA THR A 449 20.52 16.93 8.55
C THR A 449 21.44 17.48 9.64
N GLY A 450 21.14 17.24 10.92
CA GLY A 450 21.95 17.66 12.07
C GLY A 450 21.64 19.07 12.59
N ARG A 451 20.66 19.78 12.01
CA ARG A 451 20.25 21.13 12.46
C ARG A 451 19.31 21.03 13.65
N LYS A 452 19.89 20.96 14.85
CA LYS A 452 19.15 20.71 16.09
C LYS A 452 19.11 21.90 17.05
N THR A 453 19.82 22.99 16.81
CA THR A 453 19.68 24.21 17.63
C THR A 453 18.52 25.06 17.12
N LEU A 454 17.87 25.83 18.00
CA LEU A 454 16.77 26.72 17.57
C LEU A 454 17.27 27.77 16.56
N GLU A 455 18.52 28.21 16.70
CA GLU A 455 19.20 29.12 15.79
C GLU A 455 19.34 28.50 14.40
N SER A 456 19.83 27.25 14.32
CA SER A 456 20.02 26.55 13.04
C SER A 456 18.70 26.21 12.32
N ILE A 457 17.61 26.03 13.09
CA ILE A 457 16.26 25.85 12.56
C ILE A 457 15.71 27.20 12.08
N ARG A 458 15.81 28.24 12.91
CA ARG A 458 15.39 29.62 12.58
C ARG A 458 16.03 30.10 11.28
N ASP A 459 17.34 29.94 11.12
CA ASP A 459 18.04 30.53 9.96
C ASP A 459 17.52 30.04 8.61
N LYS A 460 16.84 28.90 8.58
CA LYS A 460 16.22 28.35 7.38
C LYS A 460 14.69 28.50 7.36
N TYR A 461 14.07 28.66 8.52
CA TYR A 461 12.63 28.70 8.70
C TYR A 461 12.08 30.14 8.81
N ALA A 462 12.81 31.02 9.48
CA ALA A 462 12.56 32.46 9.65
C ALA A 462 13.91 33.23 9.67
N PRO A 463 14.61 33.38 8.53
CA PRO A 463 15.94 33.96 8.49
C PRO A 463 15.96 35.42 8.96
N LEU A 464 17.01 35.85 9.66
CA LEU A 464 17.12 37.21 10.20
C LEU A 464 17.12 38.32 9.14
N TYR A 465 17.55 38.01 7.91
CA TYR A 465 17.53 38.97 6.80
C TYR A 465 16.13 39.20 6.22
N ASP A 466 15.15 38.35 6.52
CA ASP A 466 13.78 38.44 5.98
C ASP A 466 12.90 39.39 6.82
N SER A 467 13.14 39.45 8.13
CA SER A 467 12.45 40.38 9.03
C SER A 467 13.23 40.61 10.33
N PRO A 468 13.33 41.86 10.82
CA PRO A 468 13.89 42.17 12.13
C PRO A 468 13.17 41.48 13.30
N LEU A 469 11.90 41.09 13.10
CA LEU A 469 11.09 40.37 14.09
C LEU A 469 11.53 38.90 14.25
N ASN A 470 12.27 38.35 13.30
CA ASN A 470 12.75 36.96 13.35
C ASN A 470 13.80 36.75 14.46
N LYS A 471 14.36 37.83 15.03
CA LYS A 471 15.21 37.75 16.23
C LYS A 471 14.46 37.19 17.45
N ASP A 472 13.15 37.39 17.51
CA ASP A 472 12.28 36.95 18.62
C ASP A 472 11.80 35.51 18.46
N TRP A 473 12.12 34.86 17.33
CA TRP A 473 11.73 33.48 17.04
C TRP A 473 12.32 32.49 18.03
N VAL A 474 13.64 32.56 18.26
CA VAL A 474 14.35 31.66 19.18
C VAL A 474 13.84 31.82 20.62
N PRO A 475 13.76 33.04 21.20
CA PRO A 475 13.14 33.25 22.50
C PRO A 475 11.68 32.79 22.57
N GLY A 476 10.90 33.01 21.50
CA GLY A 476 9.49 32.64 21.43
C GLY A 476 9.27 31.13 21.45
N VAL A 477 9.97 30.38 20.60
CA VAL A 477 9.90 28.91 20.58
C VAL A 477 10.46 28.33 21.88
N GLY A 478 11.56 28.86 22.40
CA GLY A 478 12.13 28.44 23.68
C GLY A 478 11.16 28.63 24.85
N LYS A 479 10.42 29.75 24.88
CA LYS A 479 9.39 30.02 25.89
C LYS A 479 8.26 28.99 25.83
N PHE A 480 7.71 28.69 24.65
CA PHE A 480 6.64 27.70 24.51
C PHE A 480 7.13 26.28 24.81
N TYR A 481 8.35 25.93 24.43
CA TYR A 481 8.95 24.64 24.79
C TYR A 481 9.07 24.46 26.31
N LYS A 482 9.54 25.50 27.02
CA LYS A 482 9.59 25.52 28.49
C LYS A 482 8.19 25.47 29.11
N GLN A 483 7.21 26.12 28.51
CA GLN A 483 5.82 26.06 28.97
C GLN A 483 5.23 24.64 28.86
N ILE A 484 5.60 23.87 27.84
CA ILE A 484 5.12 22.49 27.64
C ILE A 484 5.87 21.49 28.53
N THR A 485 7.21 21.61 28.61
CA THR A 485 8.07 20.59 29.23
C THR A 485 8.51 20.92 30.66
N GLY A 486 8.46 22.18 31.06
CA GLY A 486 9.07 22.70 32.28
C GLY A 486 10.57 23.03 32.14
N ASN A 487 11.23 22.56 31.08
CA ASN A 487 12.68 22.66 30.90
C ASN A 487 13.06 23.61 29.74
N ALA A 488 14.23 24.23 29.83
CA ALA A 488 14.79 24.95 28.69
C ALA A 488 15.11 23.97 27.55
N TYR A 489 14.96 24.44 26.32
CA TYR A 489 15.28 23.61 25.15
C TYR A 489 16.78 23.36 25.04
N SER A 490 17.15 22.13 24.67
CA SER A 490 18.51 21.73 24.30
C SER A 490 18.49 21.03 22.94
N SER A 491 19.55 21.17 22.15
CA SER A 491 19.66 20.52 20.83
C SER A 491 19.57 18.99 20.90
N ASN A 492 20.01 18.39 22.01
CA ASN A 492 19.86 16.95 22.27
C ASN A 492 18.38 16.53 22.37
N SER A 493 17.48 17.47 22.68
CA SER A 493 16.05 17.23 22.79
C SER A 493 15.31 17.30 21.46
N ALA A 494 15.97 17.54 20.32
CA ALA A 494 15.31 17.66 19.01
C ALA A 494 14.81 16.32 18.44
N GLY A 495 15.44 15.22 18.85
CA GLY A 495 15.30 13.91 18.21
C GLY A 495 16.37 13.65 17.14
N THR A 496 16.24 12.53 16.42
CA THR A 496 17.14 12.15 15.32
C THR A 496 16.62 12.61 13.97
N GLY A 497 15.32 12.84 13.84
CA GLY A 497 14.67 12.97 12.55
C GLY A 497 14.72 11.68 11.73
N VAL A 498 14.01 11.67 10.61
CA VAL A 498 14.08 10.68 9.54
C VAL A 498 14.28 11.39 8.21
N GLY A 499 15.01 10.78 7.28
CA GLY A 499 15.36 11.39 5.99
C GLY A 499 14.26 11.32 4.93
N SER A 500 13.32 10.39 5.07
CA SER A 500 12.28 10.11 4.08
C SER A 500 10.89 9.96 4.72
N ASN A 501 9.84 10.10 3.91
CA ASN A 501 8.47 9.88 4.40
C ASN A 501 8.18 8.40 4.59
N GLU A 502 8.85 7.56 3.82
CA GLU A 502 8.72 6.11 3.80
C GLU A 502 9.22 5.51 5.13
N GLU A 503 10.33 6.04 5.70
CA GLU A 503 10.80 5.66 7.03
C GLU A 503 9.77 6.04 8.12
N ALA A 504 9.18 7.23 8.03
CA ALA A 504 8.14 7.65 8.98
C ALA A 504 6.87 6.80 8.87
N GLU A 505 6.49 6.41 7.66
CA GLU A 505 5.33 5.55 7.41
C GLU A 505 5.56 4.11 7.89
N LYS A 506 6.81 3.62 7.84
CA LYS A 506 7.20 2.39 8.52
C LYS A 506 7.07 2.53 10.03
N ASN A 507 7.58 3.61 10.63
CA ASN A 507 7.49 3.84 12.09
C ASN A 507 6.03 3.98 12.56
N LEU A 508 5.14 4.54 11.73
CA LEU A 508 3.68 4.56 11.97
C LEU A 508 3.09 3.15 11.97
N LYS A 509 3.51 2.32 11.01
CA LYS A 509 3.05 0.93 10.90
C LYS A 509 3.61 0.07 12.04
N ASP A 510 4.87 0.20 12.43
CA ASP A 510 5.47 -0.53 13.56
C ASP A 510 4.77 -0.22 14.89
N THR A 511 4.35 1.05 15.11
CA THR A 511 3.51 1.44 16.26
C THR A 511 2.12 0.81 16.21
N THR A 512 1.62 0.51 15.02
CA THR A 512 0.32 -0.14 14.78
C THR A 512 0.42 -1.68 14.86
N TYR A 513 1.57 -2.26 14.49
CA TYR A 513 1.86 -3.70 14.55
C TYR A 513 2.06 -4.20 15.98
N GLN A 514 2.52 -3.36 16.92
CA GLN A 514 2.54 -3.70 18.36
C GLN A 514 1.13 -3.70 19.01
N VAL A 515 0.11 -3.17 18.33
CA VAL A 515 -1.28 -3.15 18.80
C VAL A 515 -2.09 -4.32 18.22
N GLN A 516 -1.64 -4.93 17.11
CA GLN A 516 -2.44 -5.95 16.40
C GLN A 516 -2.28 -7.40 16.91
N ASN A 517 -1.32 -7.68 17.80
CA ASN A 517 -1.15 -9.02 18.40
C ASN A 517 -1.60 -9.14 19.87
N ASN A 518 -2.33 -8.16 20.40
CA ASN A 518 -3.12 -8.33 21.62
C ASN A 518 -4.35 -7.41 21.56
N ASN A 519 -5.52 -8.03 21.35
CA ASN A 519 -6.85 -7.43 21.35
C ASN A 519 -7.20 -6.41 20.26
N SER A 520 -8.19 -6.81 19.47
CA SER A 520 -9.39 -6.03 19.17
C SER A 520 -9.80 -5.12 20.35
N ASN A 521 -9.23 -3.91 20.48
CA ASN A 521 -9.78 -2.73 21.18
C ASN A 521 -8.70 -1.66 21.41
N THR A 522 -8.57 -0.70 20.49
CA THR A 522 -8.22 0.71 20.83
C THR A 522 -8.56 1.66 19.66
N LEU A 523 -9.85 1.82 19.38
CA LEU A 523 -10.39 3.10 18.90
C LEU A 523 -11.03 3.76 20.10
N THR A 524 -10.28 4.64 20.77
CA THR A 524 -10.73 5.55 21.84
C THR A 524 -11.40 4.89 23.05
N ASN A 525 -10.87 5.13 24.24
CA ASN A 525 -11.67 5.01 25.46
C ASN A 525 -12.72 6.13 25.43
N ASN A 526 -13.79 5.87 24.69
CA ASN A 526 -15.06 6.55 24.79
C ASN A 526 -16.07 5.41 24.82
N ASN A 527 -16.40 4.95 26.02
CA ASN A 527 -17.64 4.23 26.28
C ASN A 527 -18.86 5.17 26.08
N SER A 528 -18.80 6.01 25.04
CA SER A 528 -19.82 6.92 24.61
C SER A 528 -20.66 6.15 23.58
N LYS A 529 -21.97 6.26 23.74
CA LYS A 529 -22.94 5.71 22.81
C LYS A 529 -22.65 6.14 21.34
N VAL A 530 -22.03 7.32 21.13
CA VAL A 530 -21.56 7.80 19.81
C VAL A 530 -20.64 6.80 19.10
N SER A 531 -19.57 6.36 19.77
CA SER A 531 -18.55 5.49 19.14
C SER A 531 -19.14 4.16 18.71
N LYS A 532 -20.01 3.57 19.54
CA LYS A 532 -20.71 2.31 19.25
C LYS A 532 -21.66 2.45 18.07
N VAL A 533 -22.41 3.56 17.99
CA VAL A 533 -23.29 3.84 16.85
C VAL A 533 -22.51 3.95 15.54
N ILE A 534 -21.37 4.67 15.55
CA ILE A 534 -20.51 4.79 14.37
C ILE A 534 -19.94 3.43 13.96
N GLN A 535 -19.50 2.62 14.93
CA GLN A 535 -18.96 1.28 14.65
C GLN A 535 -20.03 0.36 14.05
N GLU A 536 -21.24 0.35 14.60
CA GLU A 536 -22.35 -0.45 14.08
C GLU A 536 -22.70 -0.07 12.64
N ALA A 537 -22.63 1.22 12.28
CA ALA A 537 -22.80 1.68 10.90
C ALA A 537 -21.63 1.28 10.00
N LYS A 538 -20.37 1.37 10.46
CA LYS A 538 -19.18 0.96 9.70
C LYS A 538 -19.17 -0.52 9.37
N ASN A 539 -19.65 -1.37 10.29
CA ASN A 539 -19.77 -2.81 10.07
C ASN A 539 -20.75 -3.18 8.94
N GLN A 540 -21.51 -2.22 8.41
CA GLN A 540 -22.43 -2.44 7.29
C GLN A 540 -21.88 -1.94 5.95
N LEU A 541 -20.67 -1.36 5.91
CA LEU A 541 -20.06 -0.86 4.66
C LEU A 541 -19.99 -1.99 3.62
N GLY A 542 -20.29 -1.66 2.36
CA GLY A 542 -20.33 -2.60 1.25
C GLY A 542 -21.65 -3.36 1.08
N LYS A 543 -22.57 -3.31 2.06
CA LYS A 543 -23.87 -3.99 1.92
C LYS A 543 -24.79 -3.27 0.95
N PRO A 544 -25.60 -3.99 0.16
CA PRO A 544 -26.45 -3.39 -0.87
C PRO A 544 -27.55 -2.52 -0.28
N TYR A 545 -27.92 -1.47 -1.00
CA TYR A 545 -29.13 -0.71 -0.73
C TYR A 545 -30.39 -1.51 -1.07
N ALA A 546 -31.39 -1.45 -0.19
CA ALA A 546 -32.74 -1.92 -0.51
C ALA A 546 -33.76 -0.95 0.07
N TRP A 547 -34.70 -0.46 -0.75
CA TRP A 547 -35.79 0.41 -0.27
C TRP A 547 -36.59 -0.31 0.81
N GLY A 548 -36.77 0.30 1.99
CA GLY A 548 -37.40 -0.38 3.13
C GLY A 548 -36.47 -1.31 3.93
N GLY A 549 -35.21 -1.48 3.52
CA GLY A 549 -34.25 -2.38 4.14
C GLY A 549 -33.84 -1.98 5.58
N ASN A 550 -33.87 -2.96 6.49
CA ASN A 550 -33.59 -2.80 7.93
C ASN A 550 -32.40 -3.65 8.44
N GLY A 551 -31.63 -4.27 7.54
CA GLY A 551 -30.54 -5.19 7.87
C GLY A 551 -30.97 -6.62 8.20
N PRO A 552 -30.00 -7.55 8.38
CA PRO A 552 -28.56 -7.31 8.22
C PRO A 552 -28.04 -7.48 6.79
N LYS A 553 -28.85 -7.96 5.83
CA LYS A 553 -28.39 -8.25 4.46
C LYS A 553 -28.37 -7.00 3.55
N SER A 554 -29.28 -6.04 3.76
CA SER A 554 -29.39 -4.80 2.99
C SER A 554 -30.03 -3.68 3.82
N PHE A 555 -29.85 -2.43 3.41
CA PHE A 555 -30.32 -1.25 4.15
C PHE A 555 -30.89 -0.15 3.24
N ASP A 556 -31.89 0.61 3.71
CA ASP A 556 -32.11 1.97 3.21
C ASP A 556 -31.46 3.02 4.12
N CYS A 557 -31.47 4.28 3.71
CA CYS A 557 -30.80 5.37 4.42
C CYS A 557 -31.23 5.46 5.89
N SER A 558 -32.52 5.34 6.16
CA SER A 558 -33.10 5.45 7.50
C SER A 558 -33.04 4.15 8.31
N GLY A 559 -33.14 2.99 7.66
CA GLY A 559 -33.01 1.67 8.26
C GLY A 559 -31.60 1.40 8.76
N LEU A 560 -30.57 1.91 8.05
CA LEU A 560 -29.19 1.90 8.54
C LEU A 560 -29.05 2.69 9.85
N MET A 561 -29.71 3.85 9.95
CA MET A 561 -29.67 4.66 11.18
C MET A 561 -30.39 3.96 12.33
N VAL A 562 -31.55 3.36 12.08
CA VAL A 562 -32.29 2.55 13.07
C VAL A 562 -31.40 1.43 13.60
N TRP A 563 -30.74 0.68 12.71
CA TRP A 563 -29.83 -0.40 13.07
C TRP A 563 -28.67 0.09 13.95
N ALA A 564 -27.96 1.12 13.49
CA ALA A 564 -26.79 1.67 14.17
C ALA A 564 -27.13 2.25 15.56
N PHE A 565 -28.21 3.02 15.67
CA PHE A 565 -28.62 3.64 16.94
C PHE A 565 -29.21 2.63 17.94
N LYS A 566 -29.96 1.64 17.46
CA LYS A 566 -30.50 0.57 18.33
C LYS A 566 -29.37 -0.25 18.93
N ARG A 567 -28.42 -0.73 18.11
CA ARG A 567 -27.31 -1.58 18.56
C ARG A 567 -26.23 -0.81 19.30
N GLY A 568 -25.92 0.40 18.87
CA GLY A 568 -24.84 1.20 19.44
C GLY A 568 -25.23 1.97 20.70
N ALA A 569 -26.49 2.43 20.79
CA ALA A 569 -26.93 3.36 21.84
C ALA A 569 -28.20 2.94 22.57
N GLY A 570 -28.87 1.87 22.15
CA GLY A 570 -30.20 1.48 22.64
C GLY A 570 -31.30 2.47 22.27
N ILE A 571 -31.05 3.38 21.30
CA ILE A 571 -32.03 4.39 20.88
C ILE A 571 -32.86 3.84 19.73
N ASN A 572 -34.15 3.65 19.97
CA ASN A 572 -35.11 3.30 18.93
C ASN A 572 -35.49 4.55 18.14
N LEU A 573 -34.83 4.78 17.00
CA LEU A 573 -35.19 5.83 16.06
C LEU A 573 -36.48 5.48 15.32
N LYS A 574 -37.22 6.52 14.89
CA LYS A 574 -38.36 6.35 13.98
C LYS A 574 -37.90 5.77 12.65
N ARG A 575 -38.76 5.04 11.94
CA ARG A 575 -38.35 4.27 10.76
C ARG A 575 -37.97 5.14 9.56
N VAL A 576 -38.62 6.27 9.36
CA VAL A 576 -38.49 7.09 8.15
C VAL A 576 -37.59 8.31 8.42
N SER A 577 -36.74 8.67 7.46
CA SER A 577 -35.78 9.79 7.56
C SER A 577 -36.46 11.13 7.90
N ALA A 578 -37.64 11.40 7.33
CA ALA A 578 -38.42 12.60 7.63
C ALA A 578 -38.84 12.68 9.11
N ASP A 579 -39.24 11.55 9.69
CA ASP A 579 -39.63 11.45 11.09
C ASP A 579 -38.43 11.50 12.03
N GLN A 580 -37.33 10.87 11.67
CA GLN A 580 -36.04 10.98 12.38
C GLN A 580 -35.58 12.45 12.44
N SER A 581 -35.79 13.22 11.36
CA SER A 581 -35.43 14.65 11.31
C SER A 581 -36.28 15.55 12.23
N LYS A 582 -37.45 15.06 12.66
CA LYS A 582 -38.39 15.73 13.56
C LYS A 582 -38.35 15.17 14.98
N ASP A 583 -37.45 14.23 15.26
CA ASP A 583 -37.34 13.60 16.57
C ASP A 583 -36.87 14.60 17.64
N SER A 584 -37.79 14.97 18.53
CA SER A 584 -37.55 15.94 19.61
C SER A 584 -36.53 15.47 20.65
N ARG A 585 -36.20 14.17 20.70
CA ARG A 585 -35.17 13.64 21.60
C ARG A 585 -33.75 14.06 21.19
N GLY A 586 -33.55 14.47 19.94
CA GLY A 586 -32.27 14.97 19.44
C GLY A 586 -32.24 16.50 19.32
N LYS A 587 -31.17 17.13 19.82
CA LYS A 587 -30.94 18.57 19.67
C LYS A 587 -30.90 18.95 18.19
N LEU A 588 -31.70 19.95 17.80
CA LEU A 588 -31.71 20.49 16.44
C LEU A 588 -30.43 21.28 16.17
N LEU A 589 -29.79 21.02 15.04
CA LEU A 589 -28.69 21.81 14.51
C LEU A 589 -29.06 22.28 13.10
N CYS A 590 -29.12 23.60 12.91
CA CYS A 590 -29.49 24.20 11.61
C CYS A 590 -28.27 24.55 10.75
N ASN A 591 -27.08 24.66 11.34
CA ASN A 591 -25.85 24.97 10.64
C ASN A 591 -25.00 23.71 10.47
N ILE A 592 -24.54 23.47 9.24
CA ILE A 592 -23.71 22.32 8.88
C ILE A 592 -22.36 22.32 9.61
N ASN A 593 -21.86 23.50 9.99
CA ASN A 593 -20.60 23.66 10.71
C ASN A 593 -20.70 23.25 12.19
N ASP A 594 -21.91 23.09 12.72
CA ASP A 594 -22.12 22.66 14.11
C ASP A 594 -22.11 21.14 14.28
N VAL A 595 -22.09 20.40 13.16
CA VAL A 595 -22.21 18.95 13.11
C VAL A 595 -20.93 18.29 13.65
N LYS A 596 -21.11 17.30 14.52
CA LYS A 596 -20.04 16.50 15.15
C LYS A 596 -20.29 15.02 14.93
N ALA A 597 -19.23 14.22 15.05
CA ALA A 597 -19.34 12.77 14.89
C ALA A 597 -20.44 12.20 15.80
N GLY A 598 -21.32 11.35 15.25
CA GLY A 598 -22.49 10.83 15.94
C GLY A 598 -23.81 11.52 15.60
N ASP A 599 -23.77 12.69 14.95
CA ASP A 599 -24.97 13.39 14.55
C ASP A 599 -25.59 12.77 13.29
N LEU A 600 -26.92 12.71 13.25
CA LEU A 600 -27.66 12.41 12.03
C LEU A 600 -27.73 13.67 11.18
N VAL A 601 -27.27 13.60 9.94
CA VAL A 601 -27.37 14.67 8.94
C VAL A 601 -28.51 14.37 7.96
N PHE A 602 -29.40 15.34 7.76
CA PHE A 602 -30.60 15.20 6.95
C PHE A 602 -30.56 16.09 5.72
N PHE A 603 -31.05 15.56 4.61
CA PHE A 603 -31.10 16.24 3.34
C PHE A 603 -32.52 16.30 2.82
N ALA A 604 -32.92 17.45 2.27
CA ALA A 604 -34.27 17.72 1.84
C ALA A 604 -34.34 18.27 0.42
N TYR A 605 -35.49 18.09 -0.22
CA TYR A 605 -35.79 18.71 -1.51
C TYR A 605 -35.77 20.23 -1.38
N ASN A 606 -35.85 20.95 -2.51
CA ASN A 606 -35.89 22.41 -2.55
C ASN A 606 -34.69 23.05 -1.82
N LYS A 607 -33.48 22.56 -2.11
CA LYS A 607 -32.21 23.06 -1.56
C LYS A 607 -32.22 23.12 -0.02
N GLY A 608 -32.63 22.02 0.62
CA GLY A 608 -32.67 21.88 2.07
C GLY A 608 -33.92 22.44 2.77
N LYS A 609 -34.87 23.05 2.04
CA LYS A 609 -36.08 23.69 2.62
C LYS A 609 -37.35 22.84 2.55
N GLY A 610 -37.38 21.80 1.74
CA GLY A 610 -38.56 20.95 1.50
C GLY A 610 -38.64 19.72 2.40
N ASN A 611 -39.30 18.67 1.90
CA ASN A 611 -39.39 17.39 2.59
C ASN A 611 -38.02 16.68 2.62
N VAL A 612 -37.67 16.12 3.78
CA VAL A 612 -36.45 15.32 3.96
C VAL A 612 -36.59 14.02 3.16
N HIS A 613 -35.61 13.75 2.29
CA HIS A 613 -35.55 12.54 1.46
C HIS A 613 -34.41 11.59 1.85
N HIS A 614 -33.38 12.09 2.53
CA HIS A 614 -32.20 11.28 2.84
C HIS A 614 -31.63 11.60 4.22
N VAL A 615 -31.01 10.59 4.84
CA VAL A 615 -30.28 10.70 6.11
C VAL A 615 -28.94 9.97 6.04
N GLY A 616 -27.97 10.44 6.81
CA GLY A 616 -26.74 9.70 7.08
C GLY A 616 -26.16 10.02 8.45
N LEU A 617 -25.16 9.24 8.86
CA LEU A 617 -24.47 9.39 10.13
C LEU A 617 -23.15 10.12 9.90
N TYR A 618 -23.00 11.33 10.45
CA TYR A 618 -21.73 12.05 10.37
C TYR A 618 -20.67 11.39 11.26
N ILE A 619 -19.48 11.16 10.73
CA ILE A 619 -18.39 10.44 11.40
C ILE A 619 -17.16 11.33 11.66
N GLY A 620 -17.27 12.64 11.42
CA GLY A 620 -16.16 13.59 11.54
C GLY A 620 -15.41 13.78 10.23
N ASN A 621 -14.46 14.73 10.21
CA ASN A 621 -13.57 15.00 9.07
C ASN A 621 -14.27 15.15 7.71
N ASP A 622 -15.41 15.86 7.66
CA ASP A 622 -16.23 16.04 6.45
C ASP A 622 -16.83 14.73 5.89
N GLN A 623 -16.88 13.66 6.68
CA GLN A 623 -17.37 12.36 6.24
C GLN A 623 -18.68 11.94 6.92
N TYR A 624 -19.53 11.24 6.18
CA TYR A 624 -20.74 10.60 6.71
C TYR A 624 -20.99 9.24 6.07
N ILE A 625 -21.57 8.31 6.83
CA ILE A 625 -21.98 6.98 6.37
C ILE A 625 -23.46 7.02 5.98
N HIS A 626 -23.80 6.44 4.82
CA HIS A 626 -25.18 6.33 4.36
C HIS A 626 -25.38 5.13 3.43
N ALA A 627 -26.64 4.71 3.29
CA ALA A 627 -27.10 3.84 2.21
C ALA A 627 -27.81 4.74 1.16
N PRO A 628 -27.19 5.03 0.01
CA PRO A 628 -27.60 6.12 -0.90
C PRO A 628 -28.89 5.87 -1.69
N GLN A 629 -28.95 4.81 -2.50
CA GLN A 629 -30.02 4.51 -3.45
C GLN A 629 -29.86 3.10 -4.05
N THR A 630 -30.88 2.59 -4.73
CA THR A 630 -30.85 1.29 -5.43
C THR A 630 -29.69 1.20 -6.42
N GLY A 631 -29.03 0.03 -6.46
CA GLY A 631 -27.85 -0.21 -7.30
C GLY A 631 -26.52 0.27 -6.70
N ASP A 632 -26.53 0.69 -5.43
CA ASP A 632 -25.36 1.21 -4.73
C ASP A 632 -25.29 0.61 -3.32
N VAL A 633 -24.18 0.84 -2.61
CA VAL A 633 -23.87 0.18 -1.32
C VAL A 633 -23.79 1.17 -0.16
N VAL A 634 -23.90 0.66 1.07
CA VAL A 634 -23.55 1.42 2.27
C VAL A 634 -22.10 1.88 2.15
N LYS A 635 -21.87 3.20 2.15
CA LYS A 635 -20.54 3.78 1.92
C LYS A 635 -20.32 5.05 2.72
N ILE A 636 -19.07 5.50 2.74
CA ILE A 636 -18.66 6.79 3.28
C ILE A 636 -18.64 7.81 2.15
N SER A 637 -19.25 8.97 2.36
CA SER A 637 -19.25 10.08 1.42
C SER A 637 -18.83 11.39 2.08
N SER A 638 -18.38 12.35 1.28
CA SER A 638 -18.05 13.71 1.73
C SER A 638 -19.31 14.58 1.87
N LEU A 639 -19.45 15.24 3.01
CA LEU A 639 -20.57 16.14 3.30
C LEU A 639 -20.45 17.43 2.48
N SER A 640 -19.26 18.04 2.44
CA SER A 640 -18.98 19.21 1.60
C SER A 640 -19.13 18.91 0.11
N GLY A 641 -18.71 17.73 -0.34
CA GLY A 641 -18.89 17.27 -1.72
C GLY A 641 -20.36 17.18 -2.12
N ARG A 642 -21.21 16.67 -1.22
CA ARG A 642 -22.67 16.67 -1.43
C ARG A 642 -23.24 18.08 -1.42
N GLN A 643 -22.82 18.93 -0.49
CA GLN A 643 -23.31 20.30 -0.40
C GLN A 643 -22.96 21.11 -1.66
N LYS A 644 -21.77 20.92 -2.23
CA LYS A 644 -21.38 21.55 -3.52
C LYS A 644 -22.22 21.07 -4.70
N LYS A 645 -22.61 19.80 -4.73
CA LYS A 645 -23.34 19.20 -5.86
C LYS A 645 -24.85 19.42 -5.80
N LYS A 646 -25.44 19.30 -4.61
CA LYS A 646 -26.91 19.26 -4.43
C LYS A 646 -27.47 20.41 -3.61
N HIS A 647 -26.64 21.08 -2.80
CA HIS A 647 -27.07 22.13 -1.87
C HIS A 647 -28.29 21.72 -1.02
N ASP A 648 -28.38 20.44 -0.64
CA ASP A 648 -29.59 19.83 -0.09
C ASP A 648 -29.54 19.60 1.44
N PHE A 649 -28.48 20.02 2.14
CA PHE A 649 -28.44 19.94 3.60
C PHE A 649 -29.58 20.73 4.22
N ALA A 650 -30.39 20.06 5.05
CA ALA A 650 -31.56 20.64 5.68
C ALA A 650 -31.35 20.96 7.16
N ARG A 651 -30.81 19.99 7.91
CA ARG A 651 -30.58 20.06 9.37
C ARG A 651 -29.79 18.84 9.84
N ALA A 652 -29.35 18.87 11.09
CA ALA A 652 -28.84 17.70 11.80
C ALA A 652 -29.52 17.50 13.16
N ARG A 653 -29.43 16.28 13.70
CA ARG A 653 -29.90 15.91 15.04
C ARG A 653 -28.79 15.28 15.86
N ARG A 654 -28.56 15.81 17.05
CA ARG A 654 -27.61 15.28 18.04
C ARG A 654 -28.33 14.62 19.19
N PHE A 655 -28.09 13.33 19.41
CA PHE A 655 -28.72 12.53 20.48
C PHE A 655 -27.81 12.33 21.71
N PHE A 656 -26.58 12.84 21.67
CA PHE A 656 -25.56 12.68 22.69
C PHE A 656 -24.96 14.01 23.14
#